data_AF-A0A2R5L880-F1
#
_entry.id   AF-A0A2R5L880-F1
#
_cell.length_a   1.000
_cell.length_b   1.000
_cell.length_c   1.000
_cell.angle_alpha   90.00
_cell.angle_beta   90.00
_cell.angle_gamma   90.00
#
_symmetry.space_group_name_H-M   'P 1'
#
loop_
_entity.id
_entity.type
_entity.pdbx_description
1 polymer ?
#
loop_
_entity_poly.entity_id
_entity_poly.type
_entity_poly.pdbx_seq_one_letter_code
_entity_poly.pdbx_strand_id
1 'polypeptide(L)'
;MPRSDTKKSGFFKGVLDGLRSSVSQPVKAEADVEEGLRPDHFQVAKTVRHGFPFQPTALAFDPVQRVLAIGTKNGSMRLIGRPGVECTVQHVLEYAVIQIMFLVNEGALISVCADDTLHLWNLRQKRPEIVHTLKFQKERITYCHLPFQSKWLYIGTERGNLHVVNIETFSVSGYIINWNKAIELSRKTHPGAVVHVSDNPVDSNKLLIGFDTGAMVLWDLRSRMAEMRYQHSEPLHSVTWHHEGKQFMCSHADGSLTTWNIRGPNKPCNVMFPHARTTKDGKPDPCKSIYKVEWKTMRGTDSFIIFSGGLPYDKSSQTQALTVIHAKTTTVLEMEHNIVDFVTLCETPFQSDFHEPYAIVVLLQNDLVVVDLTSPGYPLFQNPYPMDLHESPVTFCTYLADCPTDLIPAFYSCGCKSSKRTGFSDKEWPINGGEWGTSTVSYPEIILTGHADGSLKFWDASSVTLQVLYRLKTSKVFEKPKRSSREMADDDPFAVEKVAFCAESRVLVVAGSSFYVLVFNFKKSEASIEVEVLETPILYEVDDEGDCSPECEYRQASQQGSCHSALDEAAKKAGSEHYTSLTVKSGAQKWSAGFQPSLACMLPWVRGETPGHITALCVNSTYNLLAYGNECGLVIVDLTMKTCVLNLGTPDLYGSSDPYQRVPRSPKRNAILQANDSTAVEQERCRSPSSDQKSVDKIDSSFSRSRSSSMSSLDNVSSEAILCLSFAEAFCRKSDSMTFPSLWVGTSLGSVLAVSLTLPSESRQSQPVIASPSGTIFRLKGSILSISFLDANGVLMLPLSEQWKDRTDSRERDDRRTRSYSARARVSPTTSLSSEPRDAQFAVLASEKQARIFALPSQTCLSKATLTETSFVVCTEVLSIRTVDTACLVCYIANGNIVVYSLPSLKPLYETDFLPLVDMRIARTFCFSKNGHGMFLCSPSELQKFTISSDFCANLQEMLGTIFLTKEMPEAPKQSFFRGLFGGGTSVLDREELFGEASGKASKALARHIPGNAANVDAIRAQAGTLSGELLRARQGLTERGEALSQLEERTGRMMTEAESFANTTHQLMNKYKDKKWYQF
;
A
#
# COMPACT_ATOMS: atom_id res chain seq x y z
N MET A 1 36.12 23.84 52.39
CA MET A 1 36.04 25.02 53.27
C MET A 1 35.16 26.08 52.61
N PRO A 2 34.16 26.66 53.30
CA PRO A 2 33.31 27.71 52.77
C PRO A 2 33.63 29.11 53.34
N ARG A 3 33.33 30.17 52.56
CA ARG A 3 33.19 31.59 52.97
C ARG A 3 32.30 32.30 51.92
N SER A 4 31.43 33.26 52.25
CA SER A 4 30.91 33.73 53.56
C SER A 4 29.74 34.72 53.36
N ASP A 5 28.76 34.75 54.29
CA ASP A 5 27.58 35.63 54.23
C ASP A 5 27.79 37.09 54.68
N THR A 6 26.99 37.99 54.10
CA THR A 6 26.39 39.19 54.76
C THR A 6 25.00 39.42 54.14
N LYS A 7 23.84 39.39 54.83
CA LYS A 7 23.33 40.28 55.92
C LYS A 7 23.26 41.76 55.46
N LYS A 8 22.20 42.56 55.67
CA LYS A 8 20.84 42.52 56.28
C LYS A 8 20.08 43.78 55.74
N SER A 9 18.80 44.15 55.95
CA SER A 9 17.50 43.66 56.50
C SER A 9 16.41 44.68 56.00
N GLY A 10 15.08 44.55 56.13
CA GLY A 10 14.19 43.69 56.92
C GLY A 10 13.42 44.46 58.01
N PHE A 11 12.19 44.94 57.74
CA PHE A 11 11.16 45.30 58.74
C PHE A 11 9.75 45.51 58.10
N PHE A 12 8.67 45.25 58.87
CA PHE A 12 7.24 45.25 58.47
C PHE A 12 6.89 44.21 57.37
N LYS A 13 5.72 43.54 57.36
CA LYS A 13 4.38 43.92 57.84
C LYS A 13 3.57 42.70 58.36
N GLY A 14 3.88 42.21 59.57
CA GLY A 14 3.16 41.08 60.19
C GLY A 14 1.88 41.49 60.92
N VAL A 15 0.79 41.79 60.20
CA VAL A 15 -0.52 42.19 60.78
C VAL A 15 -1.73 41.70 59.94
N LEU A 16 -1.64 40.58 59.21
CA LEU A 16 -2.74 40.15 58.33
C LEU A 16 -2.95 38.63 58.14
N ASP A 17 -2.18 37.76 58.78
CA ASP A 17 -2.34 36.30 58.68
C ASP A 17 -3.50 35.73 59.53
N GLY A 18 -4.17 36.56 60.33
CA GLY A 18 -5.22 36.14 61.27
C GLY A 18 -6.63 35.96 60.69
N LEU A 19 -6.83 36.05 59.37
CA LEU A 19 -8.16 36.14 58.74
C LEU A 19 -8.36 35.24 57.49
N ARG A 20 -7.69 34.08 57.44
CA ARG A 20 -7.82 33.11 56.33
C ARG A 20 -8.04 31.64 56.70
N SER A 21 -8.31 31.33 57.97
CA SER A 21 -8.50 29.96 58.49
C SER A 21 -9.94 29.43 58.37
N SER A 22 -10.77 29.95 57.47
CA SER A 22 -12.19 29.59 57.32
C SER A 22 -12.62 29.36 55.87
N VAL A 23 -11.73 28.81 55.05
CA VAL A 23 -12.09 28.19 53.76
C VAL A 23 -11.58 26.76 53.80
N SER A 24 -12.50 25.80 53.89
CA SER A 24 -12.18 24.39 53.65
C SER A 24 -11.67 24.27 52.21
N GLN A 25 -10.48 23.71 52.02
CA GLN A 25 -10.07 23.26 50.70
C GLN A 25 -11.04 22.15 50.27
N PRO A 26 -11.62 22.21 49.05
CA PRO A 26 -12.38 21.08 48.54
C PRO A 26 -11.42 19.89 48.45
N VAL A 27 -11.79 18.79 49.11
CA VAL A 27 -11.05 17.52 49.00
C VAL A 27 -10.99 17.15 47.53
N LYS A 28 -9.79 16.85 47.01
CA LYS A 28 -9.66 16.24 45.69
C LYS A 28 -10.45 14.94 45.72
N ALA A 29 -11.53 14.87 44.93
CA ALA A 29 -12.12 13.59 44.57
C ALA A 29 -11.14 12.88 43.63
N GLU A 30 -10.22 12.11 44.20
CA GLU A 30 -9.47 11.12 43.44
C GLU A 30 -10.48 10.04 43.01
N ALA A 31 -10.69 9.94 41.70
CA ALA A 31 -11.55 8.91 41.13
C ALA A 31 -10.76 7.60 41.11
N ASP A 32 -11.03 6.72 42.08
CA ASP A 32 -10.46 5.37 42.18
C ASP A 32 -10.98 4.47 41.05
N VAL A 33 -10.57 4.78 39.82
CA VAL A 33 -10.73 3.92 38.64
C VAL A 33 -9.48 3.03 38.54
N GLU A 34 -9.69 1.72 38.52
CA GLU A 34 -8.60 0.74 38.51
C GLU A 34 -7.90 0.68 37.14
N GLU A 35 -6.74 1.34 37.03
CA GLU A 35 -5.95 1.36 35.78
C GLU A 35 -5.19 0.03 35.58
N GLY A 36 -5.84 -0.95 34.95
CA GLY A 36 -5.26 -2.28 34.70
C GLY A 36 -4.15 -2.37 33.64
N LEU A 37 -3.93 -1.31 32.85
CA LEU A 37 -2.95 -1.31 31.74
C LEU A 37 -1.50 -1.12 32.19
N ARG A 38 -0.59 -1.81 31.51
CA ARG A 38 0.84 -1.87 31.81
C ARG A 38 1.66 -1.73 30.51
N PRO A 39 2.95 -1.36 30.57
CA PRO A 39 3.78 -1.16 29.37
C PRO A 39 3.93 -2.40 28.49
N ASP A 40 3.91 -3.59 29.09
CA ASP A 40 4.07 -4.91 28.45
C ASP A 40 2.82 -5.39 27.68
N HIS A 41 1.68 -4.72 27.83
CA HIS A 41 0.53 -4.91 26.94
C HIS A 41 0.74 -4.27 25.55
N PHE A 42 1.81 -3.48 25.38
CA PHE A 42 2.09 -2.72 24.16
C PHE A 42 3.38 -3.16 23.47
N GLN A 43 3.28 -3.38 22.17
CA GLN A 43 4.41 -3.60 21.27
C GLN A 43 4.03 -3.11 19.88
N VAL A 44 4.83 -2.22 19.30
CA VAL A 44 4.56 -1.72 17.94
C VAL A 44 5.21 -2.62 16.90
N ALA A 45 4.42 -3.10 15.94
CA ALA A 45 4.92 -3.87 14.80
C ALA A 45 4.15 -3.54 13.51
N LYS A 46 4.88 -3.41 12.40
CA LYS A 46 4.32 -3.45 11.04
C LYS A 46 3.91 -4.90 10.75
N THR A 47 2.66 -5.12 10.33
CA THR A 47 2.06 -6.47 10.26
C THR A 47 2.05 -7.02 8.84
N VAL A 48 1.21 -6.46 7.96
CA VAL A 48 1.08 -6.86 6.55
C VAL A 48 1.08 -5.62 5.67
N ARG A 49 1.62 -5.73 4.46
CA ARG A 49 1.55 -4.69 3.42
C ARG A 49 0.73 -5.21 2.24
N HIS A 50 -0.18 -4.40 1.73
CA HIS A 50 -1.08 -4.72 0.62
C HIS A 50 -0.92 -3.71 -0.51
N GLY A 51 -1.45 -4.01 -1.71
CA GLY A 51 -1.32 -3.17 -2.90
C GLY A 51 -0.05 -3.46 -3.71
N PHE A 52 0.18 -2.75 -4.81
CA PHE A 52 1.24 -3.03 -5.77
C PHE A 52 2.60 -2.41 -5.38
N PRO A 53 3.73 -3.14 -5.42
CA PRO A 53 5.05 -2.61 -5.06
C PRO A 53 5.43 -1.33 -5.83
N PHE A 54 5.60 -0.20 -5.13
CA PHE A 54 5.77 1.10 -5.80
C PHE A 54 7.13 1.25 -6.50
N GLN A 55 7.10 1.75 -7.73
CA GLN A 55 8.27 1.91 -8.61
C GLN A 55 9.12 0.63 -8.67
N PRO A 56 8.58 -0.46 -9.22
CA PRO A 56 9.29 -1.72 -9.35
C PRO A 56 10.41 -1.61 -10.40
N THR A 57 11.48 -2.38 -10.23
CA THR A 57 12.72 -2.29 -11.02
C THR A 57 13.35 -3.65 -11.36
N ALA A 58 12.94 -4.75 -10.72
CA ALA A 58 13.45 -6.10 -11.00
C ALA A 58 12.39 -7.18 -10.76
N LEU A 59 12.47 -8.28 -11.51
CA LEU A 59 11.59 -9.44 -11.42
C LEU A 59 12.41 -10.74 -11.36
N ALA A 60 11.96 -11.72 -10.57
CA ALA A 60 12.49 -13.09 -10.61
C ALA A 60 11.44 -14.12 -10.21
N PHE A 61 11.64 -15.38 -10.57
CA PHE A 61 10.75 -16.51 -10.25
C PHE A 61 11.56 -17.77 -9.92
N ASP A 62 11.15 -18.49 -8.88
CA ASP A 62 11.61 -19.86 -8.61
C ASP A 62 10.55 -20.84 -9.15
N PRO A 63 10.86 -21.64 -10.21
CA PRO A 63 9.90 -22.55 -10.83
C PRO A 63 9.55 -23.77 -9.97
N VAL A 64 10.41 -24.18 -9.04
CA VAL A 64 10.16 -25.35 -8.16
C VAL A 64 9.33 -24.90 -6.96
N GLN A 65 9.69 -23.78 -6.34
CA GLN A 65 8.91 -23.19 -5.25
C GLN A 65 7.58 -22.62 -5.75
N ARG A 66 7.53 -22.11 -6.99
CA ARG A 66 6.44 -21.32 -7.59
C ARG A 66 6.19 -20.01 -6.84
N VAL A 67 7.29 -19.30 -6.57
CA VAL A 67 7.35 -18.02 -5.85
C VAL A 67 7.96 -16.96 -6.76
N LEU A 68 7.33 -15.79 -6.81
CA LEU A 68 7.79 -14.60 -7.52
C LEU A 68 8.51 -13.66 -6.55
N ALA A 69 9.50 -12.91 -7.03
CA ALA A 69 10.11 -11.79 -6.33
C ALA A 69 10.05 -10.52 -7.20
N ILE A 70 9.65 -9.40 -6.60
CA ILE A 70 9.62 -8.07 -7.21
C ILE A 70 10.50 -7.14 -6.38
N GLY A 71 11.52 -6.53 -7.00
CA GLY A 71 12.37 -5.49 -6.39
C GLY A 71 11.94 -4.09 -6.80
N THR A 72 12.19 -3.08 -5.96
CA THR A 72 11.79 -1.69 -6.20
C THR A 72 12.95 -0.69 -6.17
N LYS A 73 12.66 0.53 -6.64
CA LYS A 73 13.60 1.65 -6.70
C LYS A 73 14.10 2.15 -5.34
N ASN A 74 13.36 1.89 -4.25
CA ASN A 74 13.73 2.27 -2.88
C ASN A 74 14.27 1.10 -2.04
N GLY A 75 14.75 0.03 -2.67
CA GLY A 75 15.33 -1.12 -1.95
C GLY A 75 14.31 -2.01 -1.22
N SER A 76 13.01 -1.84 -1.47
CA SER A 76 12.01 -2.82 -1.04
C SER A 76 12.06 -4.04 -1.96
N MET A 77 11.74 -5.21 -1.43
CA MET A 77 11.58 -6.44 -2.20
C MET A 77 10.39 -7.22 -1.65
N ARG A 78 9.45 -7.60 -2.53
CA ARG A 78 8.28 -8.41 -2.17
C ARG A 78 8.37 -9.80 -2.78
N LEU A 79 8.20 -10.81 -1.94
CA LEU A 79 8.08 -12.23 -2.30
C LEU A 79 6.59 -12.60 -2.31
N ILE A 80 6.15 -13.29 -3.35
CA ILE A 80 4.74 -13.57 -3.63
C ILE A 80 4.59 -15.05 -4.01
N GLY A 81 3.87 -15.83 -3.20
CA GLY A 81 3.48 -17.22 -3.45
C GLY A 81 2.02 -17.33 -3.89
N ARG A 82 1.28 -18.27 -3.31
CA ARG A 82 -0.18 -18.37 -3.40
C ARG A 82 -0.87 -17.19 -2.69
N PRO A 83 -2.13 -16.85 -3.04
CA PRO A 83 -2.86 -15.75 -2.40
C PRO A 83 -2.85 -15.86 -0.88
N GLY A 84 -2.33 -14.84 -0.18
CA GLY A 84 -2.18 -14.83 1.29
C GLY A 84 -0.83 -15.31 1.81
N VAL A 85 0.09 -15.71 0.92
CA VAL A 85 1.48 -15.98 1.22
C VAL A 85 2.34 -14.95 0.48
N GLU A 86 2.42 -13.76 1.06
CA GLU A 86 3.32 -12.69 0.61
C GLU A 86 4.22 -12.22 1.78
N CYS A 87 5.43 -11.76 1.45
CA CYS A 87 6.36 -11.20 2.42
C CYS A 87 7.06 -9.99 1.81
N THR A 88 7.11 -8.86 2.53
CA THR A 88 7.86 -7.68 2.10
C THR A 88 9.07 -7.48 3.01
N VAL A 89 10.25 -7.37 2.41
CA VAL A 89 11.52 -7.07 3.08
C VAL A 89 12.14 -5.80 2.50
N GLN A 90 13.07 -5.20 3.24
CA GLN A 90 13.65 -3.89 2.93
C GLN A 90 15.17 -3.96 3.11
N HIS A 91 15.92 -3.44 2.14
CA HIS A 91 17.37 -3.28 2.27
C HIS A 91 17.70 -2.13 3.23
N VAL A 92 18.79 -2.26 3.98
CA VAL A 92 19.25 -1.26 4.98
C VAL A 92 19.59 0.09 4.35
N LEU A 93 19.96 0.09 3.06
CA LEU A 93 20.14 1.28 2.24
C LEU A 93 19.10 1.24 1.12
N GLU A 94 18.35 2.33 0.92
CA GLU A 94 17.19 2.39 0.03
C GLU A 94 17.57 2.57 -1.47
N TYR A 95 18.56 1.81 -1.93
CA TYR A 95 18.98 1.80 -3.34
C TYR A 95 18.13 0.84 -4.19
N ALA A 96 17.90 1.22 -5.45
CA ALA A 96 17.10 0.44 -6.39
C ALA A 96 17.64 -0.99 -6.56
N VAL A 97 16.75 -1.99 -6.47
CA VAL A 97 17.09 -3.38 -6.78
C VAL A 97 17.11 -3.54 -8.29
N ILE A 98 18.29 -3.81 -8.88
CA ILE A 98 18.48 -3.90 -10.34
C ILE A 98 18.39 -5.34 -10.86
N GLN A 99 18.61 -6.34 -10.01
CA GLN A 99 18.45 -7.75 -10.37
C GLN A 99 18.15 -8.61 -9.14
N ILE A 100 17.40 -9.69 -9.35
CA ILE A 100 17.13 -10.72 -8.34
C ILE A 100 17.40 -12.10 -8.97
N MET A 101 18.01 -13.01 -8.22
CA MET A 101 18.32 -14.38 -8.66
C MET A 101 18.02 -15.36 -7.52
N PHE A 102 17.05 -16.26 -7.71
CA PHE A 102 16.81 -17.34 -6.75
C PHE A 102 17.90 -18.41 -6.83
N LEU A 103 18.34 -18.93 -5.69
CA LEU A 103 19.00 -20.23 -5.60
C LEU A 103 17.87 -21.26 -5.63
N VAL A 104 17.52 -21.73 -6.83
CA VAL A 104 16.26 -22.45 -7.13
C VAL A 104 16.10 -23.68 -6.22
N ASN A 105 15.01 -23.68 -5.44
CA ASN A 105 14.67 -24.68 -4.41
C ASN A 105 15.65 -24.77 -3.20
N GLU A 106 16.66 -23.91 -3.10
CA GLU A 106 17.65 -23.92 -1.99
C GLU A 106 17.24 -23.02 -0.81
N GLY A 107 16.11 -22.31 -0.92
CA GLY A 107 15.57 -21.46 0.15
C GLY A 107 16.39 -20.20 0.39
N ALA A 108 17.03 -19.69 -0.66
CA ALA A 108 17.81 -18.45 -0.66
C ALA A 108 17.67 -17.70 -1.98
N LEU A 109 17.96 -16.41 -1.98
CA LEU A 109 18.11 -15.61 -3.21
C LEU A 109 19.24 -14.59 -3.06
N ILE A 110 19.71 -14.06 -4.19
CA ILE A 110 20.63 -12.94 -4.26
C ILE A 110 19.92 -11.75 -4.89
N SER A 111 19.94 -10.60 -4.21
CA SER A 111 19.58 -9.31 -4.80
C SER A 111 20.84 -8.52 -5.16
N VAL A 112 20.74 -7.69 -6.19
CA VAL A 112 21.78 -6.76 -6.63
C VAL A 112 21.19 -5.35 -6.62
N CYS A 113 21.87 -4.40 -5.99
CA CYS A 113 21.44 -3.01 -5.85
C CYS A 113 22.24 -2.07 -6.77
N ALA A 114 21.61 -0.96 -7.17
CA ALA A 114 22.16 0.07 -8.06
C ALA A 114 23.38 0.82 -7.52
N ASP A 115 23.83 0.52 -6.30
CA ASP A 115 25.04 1.03 -5.68
C ASP A 115 26.21 0.04 -5.74
N ASP A 116 26.14 -1.01 -6.56
CA ASP A 116 27.14 -2.08 -6.69
C ASP A 116 27.25 -3.00 -5.45
N THR A 117 26.14 -3.19 -4.73
CA THR A 117 26.04 -4.12 -3.59
C THR A 117 25.24 -5.37 -3.95
N LEU A 118 25.75 -6.54 -3.55
CA LEU A 118 25.01 -7.80 -3.55
C LEU A 118 24.61 -8.20 -2.13
N HIS A 119 23.42 -8.78 -1.97
CA HIS A 119 22.94 -9.31 -0.70
C HIS A 119 22.41 -10.75 -0.87
N LEU A 120 22.88 -11.67 -0.03
CA LEU A 120 22.36 -13.04 0.07
C LEU A 120 21.27 -13.08 1.14
N TRP A 121 20.06 -13.45 0.73
CA TRP A 121 18.88 -13.55 1.58
C TRP A 121 18.56 -15.02 1.90
N ASN A 122 18.28 -15.32 3.18
CA ASN A 122 17.73 -16.61 3.61
C ASN A 122 16.20 -16.53 3.64
N LEU A 123 15.52 -17.43 2.92
CA LEU A 123 14.07 -17.50 2.78
C LEU A 123 13.42 -18.62 3.63
N ARG A 124 14.22 -19.42 4.34
CA ARG A 124 13.76 -20.57 5.15
C ARG A 124 13.11 -20.16 6.47
N GLN A 125 13.20 -18.88 6.85
CA GLN A 125 12.53 -18.28 8.00
C GLN A 125 11.30 -17.48 7.53
N LYS A 126 10.25 -17.39 8.35
CA LYS A 126 9.02 -16.64 8.02
C LYS A 126 9.26 -15.15 7.74
N ARG A 127 10.34 -14.58 8.27
CA ARG A 127 10.88 -13.27 7.90
C ARG A 127 12.25 -13.49 7.25
N PRO A 128 12.42 -13.22 5.95
CA PRO A 128 13.73 -13.37 5.30
C PRO A 128 14.76 -12.38 5.83
N GLU A 129 16.00 -12.83 6.00
CA GLU A 129 17.12 -12.02 6.51
C GLU A 129 18.31 -11.99 5.54
N ILE A 130 19.07 -10.89 5.56
CA ILE A 130 20.36 -10.77 4.85
C ILE A 130 21.45 -11.48 5.65
N VAL A 131 21.97 -12.59 5.11
CA VAL A 131 23.05 -13.39 5.72
C VAL A 131 24.42 -12.82 5.37
N HIS A 132 24.64 -12.42 4.12
CA HIS A 132 25.89 -11.86 3.63
C HIS A 132 25.64 -10.67 2.71
N THR A 133 26.56 -9.71 2.73
CA THR A 133 26.58 -8.54 1.85
C THR A 133 27.98 -8.40 1.23
N LEU A 134 28.05 -8.10 -0.07
CA LEU A 134 29.29 -7.90 -0.80
C LEU A 134 29.21 -6.61 -1.60
N LYS A 135 29.96 -5.60 -1.15
CA LYS A 135 30.03 -4.27 -1.76
C LYS A 135 31.19 -4.22 -2.75
N PHE A 136 30.93 -4.15 -4.05
CA PHE A 136 31.99 -3.90 -5.02
C PHE A 136 32.56 -2.47 -4.89
N GLN A 137 33.79 -2.29 -5.34
CA GLN A 137 34.56 -1.06 -5.25
C GLN A 137 35.26 -0.80 -6.57
N LYS A 138 35.06 0.41 -7.13
CA LYS A 138 35.68 0.91 -8.37
C LYS A 138 35.30 0.19 -9.66
N GLU A 139 34.48 -0.87 -9.60
CA GLU A 139 33.82 -1.51 -10.74
C GLU A 139 32.31 -1.37 -10.55
N ARG A 140 31.61 -0.92 -11.59
CA ARG A 140 30.15 -0.77 -11.60
C ARG A 140 29.51 -2.03 -12.18
N ILE A 141 28.55 -2.62 -11.48
CA ILE A 141 27.85 -3.84 -11.88
C ILE A 141 26.77 -3.51 -12.92
N THR A 142 26.73 -4.28 -14.00
CA THR A 142 25.74 -4.10 -15.09
C THR A 142 24.90 -5.34 -15.37
N TYR A 143 25.43 -6.55 -15.12
CA TYR A 143 24.69 -7.79 -15.28
C TYR A 143 25.26 -8.89 -14.38
N CYS A 144 24.43 -9.70 -13.72
CA CYS A 144 24.87 -10.88 -13.00
C CYS A 144 24.21 -12.15 -13.57
N HIS A 145 24.91 -13.28 -13.50
CA HIS A 145 24.37 -14.58 -13.86
C HIS A 145 24.75 -15.64 -12.81
N LEU A 146 23.72 -16.19 -12.16
CA LEU A 146 23.83 -17.38 -11.33
C LEU A 146 23.38 -18.59 -12.16
N PRO A 147 24.28 -19.51 -12.55
CA PRO A 147 23.87 -20.75 -13.18
C PRO A 147 23.13 -21.65 -12.20
N PHE A 148 22.22 -22.46 -12.72
CA PHE A 148 21.42 -23.39 -11.95
C PHE A 148 22.29 -24.36 -11.11
N GLN A 149 21.98 -24.46 -9.81
CA GLN A 149 22.73 -25.27 -8.81
C GLN A 149 24.24 -24.97 -8.73
N SER A 150 24.66 -23.77 -9.14
CA SER A 150 26.06 -23.33 -9.09
C SER A 150 26.37 -22.59 -7.79
N LYS A 151 27.48 -22.97 -7.13
CA LYS A 151 28.09 -22.20 -6.03
C LYS A 151 28.77 -20.90 -6.50
N TRP A 152 28.82 -20.68 -7.81
CA TRP A 152 29.62 -19.65 -8.47
C TRP A 152 28.73 -18.73 -9.30
N LEU A 153 28.79 -17.44 -8.98
CA LEU A 153 28.03 -16.34 -9.56
C LEU A 153 28.97 -15.49 -10.44
N TYR A 154 28.55 -15.18 -11.66
CA TYR A 154 29.30 -14.29 -12.55
C TYR A 154 28.80 -12.84 -12.43
N ILE A 155 29.73 -11.88 -12.40
CA ILE A 155 29.48 -10.43 -12.28
C ILE A 155 30.09 -9.72 -13.50
N GLY A 156 29.24 -9.21 -14.39
CA GLY A 156 29.60 -8.35 -15.50
C GLY A 156 29.63 -6.88 -15.11
N THR A 157 30.62 -6.13 -15.62
CA THR A 157 30.82 -4.72 -15.29
C THR A 157 30.68 -3.78 -16.49
N GLU A 158 30.46 -2.50 -16.19
CA GLU A 158 30.46 -1.39 -17.15
C GLU A 158 31.78 -1.27 -17.95
N ARG A 159 32.88 -1.83 -17.41
CA ARG A 159 34.20 -1.88 -18.08
C ARG A 159 34.40 -3.12 -18.97
N GLY A 160 33.36 -3.94 -19.18
CA GLY A 160 33.45 -5.15 -20.01
C GLY A 160 34.14 -6.33 -19.31
N ASN A 161 34.47 -6.21 -18.02
CA ASN A 161 35.12 -7.30 -17.28
C ASN A 161 34.08 -8.25 -16.67
N LEU A 162 34.48 -9.51 -16.48
CA LEU A 162 33.73 -10.49 -15.72
C LEU A 162 34.52 -10.95 -14.50
N HIS A 163 33.95 -10.80 -13.32
CA HIS A 163 34.43 -11.39 -12.07
C HIS A 163 33.59 -12.60 -11.68
N VAL A 164 34.16 -13.52 -10.89
CA VAL A 164 33.42 -14.67 -10.34
C VAL A 164 33.38 -14.57 -8.81
N VAL A 165 32.22 -14.84 -8.21
CA VAL A 165 31.97 -14.80 -6.77
C VAL A 165 31.52 -16.17 -6.29
N ASN A 166 32.14 -16.69 -5.24
CA ASN A 166 31.65 -17.87 -4.52
C ASN A 166 30.50 -17.43 -3.61
N ILE A 167 29.31 -18.05 -3.73
CA ILE A 167 28.12 -17.60 -2.99
C ILE A 167 28.03 -18.17 -1.57
N GLU A 168 28.75 -19.26 -1.26
CA GLU A 168 28.80 -19.86 0.08
C GLU A 168 29.74 -19.07 1.02
N THR A 169 30.87 -18.59 0.49
CA THR A 169 31.84 -17.76 1.24
C THR A 169 31.67 -16.26 0.99
N PHE A 170 30.79 -15.89 0.06
CA PHE A 170 30.55 -14.52 -0.43
C PHE A 170 31.83 -13.74 -0.79
N SER A 171 32.80 -14.44 -1.41
CA SER A 171 34.13 -13.93 -1.73
C SER A 171 34.43 -13.97 -3.24
N VAL A 172 35.25 -13.02 -3.70
CA VAL A 172 35.60 -12.87 -5.12
C VAL A 172 36.82 -13.74 -5.49
N SER A 173 36.65 -14.57 -6.50
CA SER A 173 37.67 -15.45 -7.10
C SER A 173 38.84 -14.67 -7.70
N GLY A 174 40.02 -15.29 -7.78
CA GLY A 174 41.12 -14.79 -8.63
C GLY A 174 40.87 -14.98 -10.13
N TYR A 175 39.86 -15.75 -10.54
CA TYR A 175 39.45 -15.89 -11.93
C TYR A 175 38.73 -14.62 -12.43
N ILE A 176 39.28 -13.96 -13.45
CA ILE A 176 38.73 -12.75 -14.06
C ILE A 176 38.83 -12.84 -15.59
N ILE A 177 37.71 -12.74 -16.29
CA ILE A 177 37.70 -12.57 -17.76
C ILE A 177 37.84 -11.08 -18.04
N ASN A 178 38.94 -10.70 -18.66
CA ASN A 178 39.23 -9.31 -19.01
C ASN A 178 38.74 -9.06 -20.43
N TRP A 179 38.07 -7.93 -20.69
CA TRP A 179 37.48 -7.61 -22.00
C TRP A 179 38.49 -7.74 -23.16
N ASN A 180 39.73 -7.32 -22.91
CA ASN A 180 40.83 -7.34 -23.89
C ASN A 180 41.35 -8.74 -24.27
N LYS A 181 40.99 -9.78 -23.50
CA LYS A 181 41.22 -11.20 -23.85
C LYS A 181 39.99 -11.81 -24.54
N ALA A 182 38.80 -11.32 -24.20
CA ALA A 182 37.55 -11.80 -24.79
C ALA A 182 37.42 -11.34 -26.25
N ILE A 183 37.72 -10.08 -26.55
CA ILE A 183 37.72 -9.56 -27.93
C ILE A 183 38.95 -10.01 -28.72
N GLU A 184 39.04 -9.57 -29.97
CA GLU A 184 40.18 -9.80 -30.85
C GLU A 184 41.22 -8.67 -30.71
N LEU A 185 42.49 -9.01 -30.54
CA LEU A 185 43.59 -8.05 -30.29
C LEU A 185 43.85 -7.04 -31.44
N SER A 186 43.30 -7.29 -32.62
CA SER A 186 43.32 -6.36 -33.76
C SER A 186 42.42 -5.14 -33.55
N ARG A 187 41.40 -5.24 -32.69
CA ARG A 187 40.43 -4.18 -32.42
C ARG A 187 41.01 -3.15 -31.45
N LYS A 188 41.06 -1.90 -31.91
CA LYS A 188 41.51 -0.74 -31.11
C LYS A 188 40.39 -0.12 -30.25
N THR A 189 39.16 -0.61 -30.38
CA THR A 189 37.97 -0.10 -29.68
C THR A 189 37.59 -0.99 -28.50
N HIS A 190 37.19 -0.36 -27.39
CA HIS A 190 36.60 -1.04 -26.23
C HIS A 190 35.23 -1.63 -26.62
N PRO A 191 34.85 -2.84 -26.14
CA PRO A 191 33.56 -3.45 -26.48
C PRO A 191 32.38 -2.89 -25.68
N GLY A 192 32.63 -2.03 -24.70
CA GLY A 192 31.62 -1.44 -23.82
C GLY A 192 31.25 -2.30 -22.62
N ALA A 193 30.07 -2.07 -22.06
CA ALA A 193 29.58 -2.74 -20.85
C ALA A 193 29.16 -4.19 -21.12
N VAL A 194 29.30 -5.06 -20.11
CA VAL A 194 28.67 -6.40 -20.16
C VAL A 194 27.16 -6.25 -19.97
N VAL A 195 26.37 -6.57 -20.98
CA VAL A 195 24.89 -6.52 -20.94
C VAL A 195 24.25 -7.90 -20.83
N HIS A 196 24.99 -8.98 -21.08
CA HIS A 196 24.49 -10.34 -20.96
C HIS A 196 25.59 -11.33 -20.55
N VAL A 197 25.26 -12.27 -19.68
CA VAL A 197 26.12 -13.41 -19.31
C VAL A 197 25.24 -14.66 -19.16
N SER A 198 25.64 -15.78 -19.76
CA SER A 198 24.96 -17.06 -19.56
C SER A 198 25.84 -18.27 -19.90
N ASP A 199 25.83 -19.31 -19.06
CA ASP A 199 26.38 -20.63 -19.41
C ASP A 199 25.66 -21.20 -20.66
N ASN A 200 26.35 -22.05 -21.44
CA ASN A 200 25.70 -22.88 -22.46
C ASN A 200 24.87 -23.99 -21.78
N PRO A 201 23.59 -24.19 -22.12
CA PRO A 201 22.73 -25.16 -21.45
C PRO A 201 23.24 -26.61 -21.45
N VAL A 202 24.09 -27.00 -22.42
CA VAL A 202 24.49 -28.41 -22.62
C VAL A 202 26.01 -28.63 -22.69
N ASP A 203 26.80 -27.59 -22.41
CA ASP A 203 28.25 -27.66 -22.14
C ASP A 203 28.65 -26.62 -21.08
N SER A 204 28.74 -27.08 -19.82
CA SER A 204 29.11 -26.27 -18.65
C SER A 204 30.46 -25.55 -18.73
N ASN A 205 31.33 -25.89 -19.68
CA ASN A 205 32.63 -25.24 -19.92
C ASN A 205 32.54 -23.99 -20.81
N LYS A 206 31.39 -23.74 -21.45
CA LYS A 206 31.20 -22.62 -22.40
C LYS A 206 30.33 -21.54 -21.79
N LEU A 207 30.87 -20.33 -21.72
CA LEU A 207 30.18 -19.13 -21.22
C LEU A 207 29.97 -18.14 -22.37
N LEU A 208 28.75 -17.69 -22.60
CA LEU A 208 28.45 -16.63 -23.57
C LEU A 208 28.38 -15.27 -22.85
N ILE A 209 29.20 -14.33 -23.33
CA ILE A 209 29.30 -12.95 -22.85
C ILE A 209 28.83 -12.03 -23.97
N GLY A 210 27.87 -11.14 -23.69
CA GLY A 210 27.37 -10.12 -24.61
C GLY A 210 27.72 -8.71 -24.13
N PHE A 211 28.17 -7.86 -25.04
CA PHE A 211 28.53 -6.48 -24.78
C PHE A 211 27.59 -5.51 -25.50
N ASP A 212 27.38 -4.32 -24.94
CA ASP A 212 26.45 -3.30 -25.48
C ASP A 212 26.71 -2.95 -26.96
N THR A 213 27.96 -2.95 -27.44
CA THR A 213 28.35 -2.67 -28.85
C THR A 213 27.96 -3.75 -29.87
N GLY A 214 27.08 -4.70 -29.55
CA GLY A 214 26.70 -5.78 -30.47
C GLY A 214 27.78 -6.86 -30.64
N ALA A 215 28.82 -6.85 -29.79
CA ALA A 215 29.84 -7.88 -29.76
C ALA A 215 29.42 -9.00 -28.80
N MET A 216 29.62 -10.27 -29.18
CA MET A 216 29.44 -11.41 -28.28
C MET A 216 30.61 -12.38 -28.36
N VAL A 217 30.89 -13.09 -27.27
CA VAL A 217 32.05 -13.98 -27.13
C VAL A 217 31.61 -15.29 -26.48
N LEU A 218 31.90 -16.42 -27.15
CA LEU A 218 31.85 -17.74 -26.52
C LEU A 218 33.23 -18.01 -25.90
N TRP A 219 33.27 -18.00 -24.57
CA TRP A 219 34.47 -18.19 -23.77
C TRP A 219 34.56 -19.62 -23.25
N ASP A 220 35.75 -20.21 -23.36
CA ASP A 220 36.08 -21.53 -22.82
C ASP A 220 36.72 -21.37 -21.43
N LEU A 221 36.01 -21.83 -20.40
CA LEU A 221 36.37 -21.55 -19.00
C LEU A 221 37.68 -22.24 -18.58
N ARG A 222 37.89 -23.48 -19.02
CA ARG A 222 39.08 -24.27 -18.68
C ARG A 222 40.35 -23.75 -19.36
N SER A 223 40.31 -23.47 -20.66
CA SER A 223 41.47 -22.93 -21.40
C SER A 223 41.70 -21.43 -21.18
N ARG A 224 40.71 -20.71 -20.63
CA ARG A 224 40.73 -19.26 -20.37
C ARG A 224 40.95 -18.44 -21.65
N MET A 225 40.26 -18.84 -22.73
CA MET A 225 40.30 -18.17 -24.04
C MET A 225 38.92 -18.04 -24.66
N ALA A 226 38.74 -17.01 -25.49
CA ALA A 226 37.59 -16.86 -26.37
C ALA A 226 37.72 -17.78 -27.58
N GLU A 227 36.88 -18.83 -27.63
CA GLU A 227 36.79 -19.82 -28.69
C GLU A 227 36.14 -19.22 -29.95
N MET A 228 35.01 -18.55 -29.78
CA MET A 228 34.25 -17.92 -30.87
C MET A 228 33.92 -16.47 -30.54
N ARG A 229 33.91 -15.61 -31.56
CA ARG A 229 33.58 -14.18 -31.46
C ARG A 229 32.56 -13.84 -32.53
N TYR A 230 31.49 -13.14 -32.14
CA TYR A 230 30.38 -12.74 -32.99
C TYR A 230 30.27 -11.21 -32.98
N GLN A 231 29.75 -10.63 -34.06
CA GLN A 231 29.51 -9.19 -34.15
C GLN A 231 28.23 -8.89 -34.93
N HIS A 232 27.33 -8.13 -34.32
CA HIS A 232 26.29 -7.40 -35.03
C HIS A 232 26.67 -5.91 -35.15
N SER A 233 26.04 -5.16 -36.05
CA SER A 233 26.29 -3.72 -36.17
C SER A 233 25.58 -2.91 -35.09
N GLU A 234 24.41 -3.37 -34.67
CA GLU A 234 23.52 -2.65 -33.75
C GLU A 234 23.78 -3.01 -32.28
N PRO A 235 23.49 -2.08 -31.34
CA PRO A 235 23.66 -2.33 -29.92
C PRO A 235 22.79 -3.48 -29.39
N LEU A 236 23.40 -4.30 -28.52
CA LEU A 236 22.79 -5.49 -27.91
C LEU A 236 21.99 -5.13 -26.65
N HIS A 237 20.84 -5.78 -26.46
CA HIS A 237 20.05 -5.67 -25.23
C HIS A 237 19.88 -6.99 -24.47
N SER A 238 19.63 -8.10 -25.17
CA SER A 238 19.33 -9.38 -24.52
C SER A 238 19.75 -10.57 -25.39
N VAL A 239 20.08 -11.70 -24.73
CA VAL A 239 20.41 -12.97 -25.40
C VAL A 239 19.67 -14.12 -24.73
N THR A 240 19.22 -15.08 -25.54
CA THR A 240 18.56 -16.30 -25.08
C THR A 240 19.08 -17.52 -25.83
N TRP A 241 19.38 -18.61 -25.12
CA TRP A 241 19.84 -19.85 -25.73
C TRP A 241 18.67 -20.68 -26.26
N HIS A 242 18.92 -21.42 -27.36
CA HIS A 242 18.15 -22.62 -27.67
C HIS A 242 18.58 -23.74 -26.73
N HIS A 243 17.64 -24.57 -26.24
CA HIS A 243 17.93 -25.60 -25.24
C HIS A 243 19.02 -26.61 -25.64
N GLU A 244 19.18 -26.88 -26.94
CA GLU A 244 20.28 -27.73 -27.46
C GLU A 244 21.68 -27.12 -27.30
N GLY A 245 21.82 -25.85 -26.92
CA GLY A 245 23.11 -25.14 -26.78
C GLY A 245 23.85 -24.89 -28.10
N LYS A 246 23.31 -25.31 -29.26
CA LYS A 246 23.93 -25.13 -30.59
C LYS A 246 23.66 -23.75 -31.21
N GLN A 247 22.64 -23.05 -30.72
CA GLN A 247 22.18 -21.76 -31.23
C GLN A 247 21.74 -20.84 -30.09
N PHE A 248 21.84 -19.54 -30.31
CA PHE A 248 21.29 -18.51 -29.44
C PHE A 248 20.68 -17.39 -30.29
N MET A 249 19.75 -16.64 -29.71
CA MET A 249 19.08 -15.50 -30.31
C MET A 249 19.40 -14.23 -29.51
N CYS A 250 19.59 -13.12 -30.19
CA CYS A 250 19.89 -11.81 -29.61
C CYS A 250 18.85 -10.77 -30.06
N SER A 251 18.56 -9.80 -29.19
CA SER A 251 17.72 -8.64 -29.51
C SER A 251 18.51 -7.34 -29.43
N HIS A 252 18.19 -6.41 -30.34
CA HIS A 252 19.00 -5.22 -30.59
C HIS A 252 18.20 -3.90 -30.58
N ALA A 253 18.92 -2.78 -30.59
CA ALA A 253 18.35 -1.44 -30.50
C ALA A 253 17.57 -0.97 -31.75
N ASP A 254 17.77 -1.59 -32.90
CA ASP A 254 17.04 -1.31 -34.15
C ASP A 254 15.68 -2.02 -34.26
N GLY A 255 15.35 -2.87 -33.28
CA GLY A 255 14.16 -3.72 -33.27
C GLY A 255 14.32 -5.04 -34.02
N SER A 256 15.55 -5.43 -34.39
CA SER A 256 15.84 -6.75 -34.97
C SER A 256 16.02 -7.85 -33.91
N LEU A 257 15.75 -9.08 -34.33
CA LEU A 257 16.19 -10.31 -33.68
C LEU A 257 17.18 -11.04 -34.60
N THR A 258 18.31 -11.48 -34.05
CA THR A 258 19.32 -12.24 -34.81
C THR A 258 19.55 -13.61 -34.18
N THR A 259 19.48 -14.68 -34.97
CA THR A 259 19.84 -16.04 -34.52
C THR A 259 21.22 -16.42 -35.02
N TRP A 260 22.03 -17.01 -34.14
CA TRP A 260 23.41 -17.41 -34.40
C TRP A 260 23.60 -18.91 -34.14
N ASN A 261 24.56 -19.53 -34.83
CA ASN A 261 25.01 -20.90 -34.58
C ASN A 261 26.41 -20.85 -33.95
N ILE A 262 26.65 -21.62 -32.90
CA ILE A 262 27.93 -21.57 -32.17
C ILE A 262 29.16 -21.89 -33.04
N ARG A 263 28.98 -22.62 -34.16
CA ARG A 263 30.05 -22.96 -35.11
C ARG A 263 30.14 -22.02 -36.32
N GLY A 264 29.27 -21.00 -36.41
CA GLY A 264 29.17 -20.08 -37.55
C GLY A 264 29.25 -18.61 -37.13
N PRO A 265 30.45 -18.06 -36.88
CA PRO A 265 30.61 -16.74 -36.25
C PRO A 265 30.52 -15.56 -37.23
N ASN A 266 30.72 -15.79 -38.53
CA ASN A 266 30.95 -14.72 -39.50
C ASN A 266 29.70 -13.90 -39.87
N LYS A 267 28.49 -14.45 -39.63
CA LYS A 267 27.20 -13.80 -39.82
C LYS A 267 26.09 -14.57 -39.07
N PRO A 268 24.98 -13.92 -38.68
CA PRO A 268 23.83 -14.64 -38.14
C PRO A 268 23.24 -15.59 -39.18
N CYS A 269 22.64 -16.70 -38.74
CA CYS A 269 21.93 -17.64 -39.61
C CYS A 269 20.48 -17.21 -39.89
N ASN A 270 19.92 -16.32 -39.07
CA ASN A 270 18.67 -15.61 -39.36
C ASN A 270 18.74 -14.18 -38.82
N VAL A 271 18.15 -13.22 -39.55
CA VAL A 271 17.85 -11.87 -39.08
C VAL A 271 16.39 -11.61 -39.41
N MET A 272 15.61 -11.18 -38.43
CA MET A 272 14.20 -10.83 -38.61
C MET A 272 13.88 -9.50 -37.93
N PHE A 273 12.95 -8.75 -38.52
CA PHE A 273 12.36 -7.54 -37.96
C PHE A 273 10.87 -7.83 -37.73
N PRO A 274 10.47 -8.33 -36.55
CA PRO A 274 9.14 -8.94 -36.35
C PRO A 274 7.94 -8.04 -36.67
N HIS A 275 8.13 -6.71 -36.60
CA HIS A 275 7.07 -5.71 -36.76
C HIS A 275 7.32 -4.71 -37.89
N ALA A 276 8.48 -4.75 -38.54
CA ALA A 276 8.77 -3.85 -39.64
C ALA A 276 7.91 -4.19 -40.85
N ARG A 277 7.34 -3.17 -41.51
CA ARG A 277 6.74 -3.36 -42.83
C ARG A 277 7.84 -3.25 -43.89
N THR A 278 7.67 -3.96 -45.00
CA THR A 278 8.57 -3.84 -46.14
C THR A 278 8.22 -2.58 -46.94
N THR A 279 9.15 -1.63 -46.99
CA THR A 279 9.06 -0.44 -47.85
C THR A 279 9.01 -0.81 -49.33
N LYS A 280 8.62 0.14 -50.19
CA LYS A 280 8.63 -0.04 -51.66
C LYS A 280 10.00 -0.41 -52.22
N ASP A 281 11.07 -0.01 -51.52
CA ASP A 281 12.47 -0.27 -51.90
C ASP A 281 13.03 -1.57 -51.26
N GLY A 282 12.16 -2.41 -50.68
CA GLY A 282 12.52 -3.72 -50.11
C GLY A 282 13.19 -3.68 -48.74
N LYS A 283 13.40 -2.50 -48.14
CA LYS A 283 13.98 -2.34 -46.80
C LYS A 283 12.90 -2.43 -45.71
N PRO A 284 13.21 -2.95 -44.51
CA PRO A 284 12.30 -2.84 -43.36
C PRO A 284 12.16 -1.38 -42.91
N ASP A 285 10.95 -0.98 -42.50
CA ASP A 285 10.72 0.26 -41.74
C ASP A 285 11.47 0.22 -40.39
N PRO A 286 11.98 1.37 -39.89
CA PRO A 286 12.69 1.42 -38.61
C PRO A 286 11.76 1.08 -37.43
N CYS A 287 12.26 0.27 -36.51
CA CYS A 287 11.56 -0.14 -35.30
C CYS A 287 12.22 0.44 -34.04
N LYS A 288 11.46 0.48 -32.95
CA LYS A 288 12.00 0.71 -31.60
C LYS A 288 12.77 -0.53 -31.14
N SER A 289 13.72 -0.34 -30.23
CA SER A 289 14.50 -1.40 -29.59
C SER A 289 13.66 -2.59 -29.08
N ILE A 290 14.22 -3.80 -29.13
CA ILE A 290 13.70 -4.96 -28.39
C ILE A 290 14.58 -5.18 -27.16
N TYR A 291 14.03 -4.93 -25.97
CA TYR A 291 14.80 -4.84 -24.72
C TYR A 291 15.09 -6.20 -24.09
N LYS A 292 14.16 -7.16 -24.19
CA LYS A 292 14.33 -8.53 -23.68
C LYS A 292 13.71 -9.53 -24.64
N VAL A 293 14.38 -10.67 -24.84
CA VAL A 293 13.87 -11.80 -25.63
C VAL A 293 14.09 -13.13 -24.88
N GLU A 294 13.09 -14.01 -24.90
CA GLU A 294 13.18 -15.38 -24.42
C GLU A 294 12.74 -16.36 -25.51
N TRP A 295 13.53 -17.41 -25.74
CA TRP A 295 13.24 -18.48 -26.69
C TRP A 295 12.98 -19.78 -25.92
N LYS A 296 11.73 -20.27 -25.94
CA LYS A 296 11.30 -21.46 -25.20
C LYS A 296 10.84 -22.57 -26.14
N THR A 297 11.19 -23.80 -25.82
CA THR A 297 10.99 -24.97 -26.69
C THR A 297 9.97 -25.96 -26.13
N MET A 298 9.36 -26.75 -27.01
CA MET A 298 8.31 -27.72 -26.68
C MET A 298 8.51 -29.02 -27.46
N ARG A 299 8.04 -30.14 -26.92
CA ARG A 299 8.14 -31.46 -27.58
C ARG A 299 7.11 -31.56 -28.70
N GLY A 300 7.58 -31.69 -29.94
CA GLY A 300 6.74 -31.99 -31.11
C GLY A 300 5.96 -30.80 -31.69
N THR A 301 6.15 -29.58 -31.17
CA THR A 301 5.55 -28.34 -31.71
C THR A 301 6.63 -27.28 -31.95
N ASP A 302 6.26 -26.18 -32.61
CA ASP A 302 7.15 -25.03 -32.80
C ASP A 302 7.54 -24.38 -31.46
N SER A 303 8.66 -23.67 -31.45
CA SER A 303 9.14 -22.90 -30.29
C SER A 303 8.40 -21.57 -30.13
N PHE A 304 8.28 -21.10 -28.89
CA PHE A 304 7.85 -19.75 -28.56
C PHE A 304 9.04 -18.79 -28.57
N ILE A 305 8.90 -17.64 -29.23
CA ILE A 305 9.81 -16.49 -29.12
C ILE A 305 9.01 -15.33 -28.53
N ILE A 306 9.38 -14.91 -27.33
CA ILE A 306 8.65 -13.93 -26.52
C ILE A 306 9.56 -12.72 -26.31
N PHE A 307 9.09 -11.51 -26.58
CA PHE A 307 9.91 -10.30 -26.42
C PHE A 307 9.12 -9.02 -26.12
N SER A 308 9.80 -8.03 -25.54
CA SER A 308 9.25 -6.70 -25.22
C SER A 308 9.85 -5.59 -26.11
N GLY A 309 9.00 -4.70 -26.63
CA GLY A 309 9.40 -3.62 -27.53
C GLY A 309 9.26 -3.98 -29.02
N GLY A 310 10.18 -3.52 -29.86
CA GLY A 310 10.21 -3.84 -31.30
C GLY A 310 9.18 -3.12 -32.18
N LEU A 311 8.25 -2.34 -31.61
CA LEU A 311 7.17 -1.72 -32.40
C LEU A 311 7.69 -0.60 -33.34
N PRO A 312 7.07 -0.38 -34.52
CA PRO A 312 7.44 0.71 -35.41
C PRO A 312 7.20 2.10 -34.79
N TYR A 313 7.84 3.12 -35.37
CA TYR A 313 7.63 4.52 -34.95
C TYR A 313 6.31 5.14 -35.44
N ASP A 314 5.57 4.50 -36.37
CA ASP A 314 4.30 5.03 -36.91
C ASP A 314 3.08 4.77 -35.99
N LYS A 315 3.11 3.68 -35.21
CA LYS A 315 2.13 3.43 -34.14
C LYS A 315 2.23 4.55 -33.10
N SER A 316 1.06 5.00 -32.63
CA SER A 316 0.89 6.00 -31.57
C SER A 316 1.97 5.88 -30.49
N SER A 317 2.81 6.91 -30.36
CA SER A 317 4.21 6.77 -29.92
C SER A 317 4.42 6.19 -28.51
N GLN A 318 3.37 6.11 -27.70
CA GLN A 318 3.36 5.61 -26.32
C GLN A 318 2.98 4.13 -26.18
N THR A 319 2.39 3.47 -27.19
CA THR A 319 1.93 2.07 -27.03
C THR A 319 3.11 1.13 -26.75
N GLN A 320 2.99 0.38 -25.66
CA GLN A 320 3.94 -0.65 -25.22
C GLN A 320 3.35 -2.03 -25.49
N ALA A 321 4.19 -3.02 -25.80
CA ALA A 321 3.71 -4.35 -26.08
C ALA A 321 4.70 -5.46 -25.71
N LEU A 322 4.11 -6.60 -25.36
CA LEU A 322 4.77 -7.90 -25.33
C LEU A 322 4.34 -8.65 -26.59
N THR A 323 5.29 -9.20 -27.34
CA THR A 323 5.02 -9.98 -28.54
C THR A 323 5.32 -11.45 -28.29
N VAL A 324 4.41 -12.32 -28.73
CA VAL A 324 4.56 -13.77 -28.72
C VAL A 324 4.52 -14.26 -30.16
N ILE A 325 5.64 -14.77 -30.66
CA ILE A 325 5.71 -15.54 -31.91
C ILE A 325 5.66 -17.02 -31.55
N HIS A 326 4.72 -17.74 -32.16
CA HIS A 326 4.63 -19.20 -32.08
C HIS A 326 4.19 -19.73 -33.45
N ALA A 327 4.83 -20.79 -33.93
CA ALA A 327 4.65 -21.33 -35.29
C ALA A 327 4.76 -20.23 -36.37
N LYS A 328 3.63 -19.88 -37.02
CA LYS A 328 3.53 -18.82 -38.04
C LYS A 328 2.71 -17.61 -37.58
N THR A 329 2.31 -17.56 -36.32
CA THR A 329 1.49 -16.48 -35.74
C THR A 329 2.35 -15.57 -34.86
N THR A 330 2.22 -14.26 -35.10
CA THR A 330 2.82 -13.20 -34.27
C THR A 330 1.69 -12.46 -33.56
N THR A 331 1.50 -12.71 -32.27
CA THR A 331 0.50 -12.04 -31.44
C THR A 331 1.16 -10.87 -30.71
N VAL A 332 0.58 -9.68 -30.83
CA VAL A 332 1.03 -8.47 -30.13
C VAL A 332 0.04 -8.16 -29.02
N LEU A 333 0.49 -8.24 -27.77
CA LEU A 333 -0.28 -7.93 -26.57
C LEU A 333 0.07 -6.51 -26.13
N GLU A 334 -0.82 -5.56 -26.41
CA GLU A 334 -0.63 -4.15 -26.04
C GLU A 334 -0.92 -3.96 -24.54
N MET A 335 -0.04 -3.21 -23.84
CA MET A 335 -0.04 -3.05 -22.39
C MET A 335 -0.44 -1.62 -22.00
N GLU A 336 -1.27 -1.48 -20.96
CA GLU A 336 -1.72 -0.17 -20.46
C GLU A 336 -0.58 0.69 -19.87
N HIS A 337 0.53 0.04 -19.49
CA HIS A 337 1.68 0.65 -18.81
C HIS A 337 3.01 0.13 -19.40
N ASN A 338 4.11 0.87 -19.16
CA ASN A 338 5.46 0.44 -19.56
C ASN A 338 5.81 -0.91 -18.93
N ILE A 339 6.33 -1.84 -19.74
CA ILE A 339 6.94 -3.08 -19.24
C ILE A 339 8.27 -2.73 -18.56
N VAL A 340 8.44 -3.19 -17.32
CA VAL A 340 9.70 -3.13 -16.56
C VAL A 340 10.50 -4.41 -16.81
N ASP A 341 9.87 -5.58 -16.64
CA ASP A 341 10.45 -6.86 -17.00
C ASP A 341 9.35 -7.92 -17.25
N PHE A 342 9.70 -9.07 -17.82
CA PHE A 342 8.83 -10.25 -17.90
C PHE A 342 9.60 -11.54 -17.64
N VAL A 343 8.93 -12.62 -17.23
CA VAL A 343 9.52 -13.96 -17.13
C VAL A 343 8.52 -15.01 -17.62
N THR A 344 8.97 -15.92 -18.49
CA THR A 344 8.14 -17.04 -18.93
C THR A 344 8.18 -18.17 -17.90
N LEU A 345 7.01 -18.69 -17.53
CA LEU A 345 6.87 -19.82 -16.62
C LEU A 345 6.90 -21.13 -17.42
N CYS A 346 7.70 -22.09 -16.96
CA CYS A 346 8.05 -23.33 -17.65
C CYS A 346 7.94 -24.50 -16.67
N GLU A 347 7.50 -25.68 -17.13
CA GLU A 347 7.33 -26.86 -16.25
C GLU A 347 8.67 -27.44 -15.74
N THR A 348 9.78 -27.15 -16.43
CA THR A 348 11.13 -27.61 -16.06
C THR A 348 12.06 -26.45 -15.70
N PRO A 349 12.90 -26.58 -14.65
CA PRO A 349 14.00 -25.64 -14.38
C PRO A 349 15.23 -25.87 -15.28
N PHE A 350 15.30 -27.00 -15.98
CA PHE A 350 16.50 -27.42 -16.73
C PHE A 350 16.51 -26.81 -18.14
N GLN A 351 17.34 -25.77 -18.34
CA GLN A 351 17.48 -25.07 -19.63
C GLN A 351 17.94 -25.95 -20.81
N SER A 352 18.42 -27.17 -20.55
CA SER A 352 18.84 -28.14 -21.57
C SER A 352 17.69 -29.00 -22.13
N ASP A 353 16.55 -29.06 -21.45
CA ASP A 353 15.38 -29.83 -21.89
C ASP A 353 14.39 -28.95 -22.67
N PHE A 354 13.33 -29.56 -23.17
CA PHE A 354 12.18 -28.83 -23.68
C PHE A 354 11.50 -28.08 -22.53
N HIS A 355 11.44 -26.76 -22.66
CA HIS A 355 11.02 -25.84 -21.59
C HIS A 355 9.54 -25.96 -21.23
N GLU A 356 8.68 -26.25 -22.21
CA GLU A 356 7.22 -26.38 -22.04
C GLU A 356 6.60 -25.17 -21.30
N PRO A 357 6.62 -23.99 -21.94
CA PRO A 357 6.14 -22.75 -21.35
C PRO A 357 4.60 -22.71 -21.26
N TYR A 358 4.06 -22.37 -20.09
CA TYR A 358 2.63 -22.38 -19.84
C TYR A 358 2.02 -20.99 -19.52
N ALA A 359 2.85 -20.03 -19.08
CA ALA A 359 2.40 -18.67 -18.79
C ALA A 359 3.54 -17.65 -18.94
N ILE A 360 3.22 -16.35 -18.96
CA ILE A 360 4.20 -15.25 -18.85
C ILE A 360 3.77 -14.33 -17.73
N VAL A 361 4.65 -14.05 -16.77
CA VAL A 361 4.46 -12.97 -15.79
C VAL A 361 5.09 -11.70 -16.33
N VAL A 362 4.32 -10.61 -16.37
CA VAL A 362 4.72 -9.30 -16.92
C VAL A 362 4.62 -8.25 -15.82
N LEU A 363 5.77 -7.72 -15.42
CA LEU A 363 5.87 -6.63 -14.45
C LEU A 363 5.79 -5.31 -15.21
N LEU A 364 4.69 -4.57 -15.02
CA LEU A 364 4.50 -3.24 -15.58
C LEU A 364 4.87 -2.16 -14.55
N GLN A 365 4.94 -0.91 -15.00
CA GLN A 365 5.33 0.22 -14.15
C GLN A 365 4.41 0.43 -12.94
N ASN A 366 3.11 0.12 -13.09
CA ASN A 366 2.10 0.23 -12.02
C ASN A 366 1.14 -1.00 -11.93
N ASP A 367 1.44 -2.14 -12.55
CA ASP A 367 0.58 -3.34 -12.47
C ASP A 367 1.38 -4.66 -12.67
N LEU A 368 0.79 -5.80 -12.27
CA LEU A 368 1.32 -7.14 -12.47
C LEU A 368 0.33 -8.00 -13.26
N VAL A 369 0.64 -8.21 -14.54
CA VAL A 369 -0.17 -8.99 -15.48
C VAL A 369 0.40 -10.40 -15.61
N VAL A 370 -0.45 -11.42 -15.76
CA VAL A 370 -0.01 -12.78 -16.09
C VAL A 370 -0.84 -13.30 -17.28
N VAL A 371 -0.14 -13.82 -18.29
CA VAL A 371 -0.69 -14.27 -19.58
C VAL A 371 -0.69 -15.79 -19.65
N ASP A 372 -1.78 -16.42 -20.07
CA ASP A 372 -1.89 -17.86 -20.31
C ASP A 372 -1.38 -18.22 -21.72
N LEU A 373 -0.37 -19.09 -21.83
CA LEU A 373 0.14 -19.57 -23.12
C LEU A 373 -0.55 -20.85 -23.62
N THR A 374 -1.31 -21.52 -22.75
CA THR A 374 -2.01 -22.78 -23.05
C THR A 374 -3.38 -22.55 -23.70
N SER A 375 -3.98 -21.37 -23.51
CA SER A 375 -5.29 -21.02 -24.04
C SER A 375 -5.19 -20.17 -25.32
N PRO A 376 -6.00 -20.45 -26.37
CA PRO A 376 -6.01 -19.67 -27.61
C PRO A 376 -6.32 -18.19 -27.36
N GLY A 377 -5.59 -17.30 -28.06
CA GLY A 377 -5.74 -15.85 -27.92
C GLY A 377 -4.97 -15.23 -26.74
N TYR A 378 -4.27 -16.05 -25.94
CA TYR A 378 -3.44 -15.63 -24.81
C TYR A 378 -4.19 -14.76 -23.77
N PRO A 379 -5.30 -15.25 -23.20
CA PRO A 379 -6.06 -14.53 -22.17
C PRO A 379 -5.25 -14.31 -20.89
N LEU A 380 -5.63 -13.31 -20.11
CA LEU A 380 -4.98 -13.00 -18.84
C LEU A 380 -5.51 -13.89 -17.72
N PHE A 381 -4.68 -14.27 -16.76
CA PHE A 381 -5.17 -14.83 -15.49
C PHE A 381 -5.77 -13.71 -14.64
N GLN A 382 -6.85 -13.97 -13.92
CA GLN A 382 -7.37 -12.99 -12.95
C GLN A 382 -6.39 -12.87 -11.78
N ASN A 383 -5.83 -11.68 -11.58
CA ASN A 383 -4.92 -11.43 -10.47
C ASN A 383 -5.67 -11.51 -9.12
N PRO A 384 -5.27 -12.41 -8.19
CA PRO A 384 -5.94 -12.59 -6.90
C PRO A 384 -5.43 -11.63 -5.81
N TYR A 385 -4.41 -10.82 -6.11
CA TYR A 385 -3.86 -9.81 -5.20
C TYR A 385 -4.52 -8.44 -5.43
N PRO A 386 -4.55 -7.55 -4.42
CA PRO A 386 -5.11 -6.20 -4.51
C PRO A 386 -4.22 -5.23 -5.33
N MET A 387 -3.67 -5.67 -6.46
CA MET A 387 -2.77 -4.84 -7.28
C MET A 387 -3.49 -3.64 -7.91
N ASP A 388 -4.82 -3.68 -8.03
CA ASP A 388 -5.64 -2.56 -8.54
C ASP A 388 -5.96 -1.49 -7.48
N LEU A 389 -5.33 -1.53 -6.30
CA LEU A 389 -5.61 -0.60 -5.19
C LEU A 389 -5.45 0.88 -5.61
N HIS A 390 -4.53 1.19 -6.53
CA HIS A 390 -4.27 2.54 -7.06
C HIS A 390 -4.81 2.77 -8.49
N GLU A 391 -5.75 1.95 -8.97
CA GLU A 391 -6.50 2.14 -10.24
C GLU A 391 -7.01 3.60 -10.41
N SER A 392 -7.33 4.25 -9.30
CA SER A 392 -7.43 5.71 -9.17
C SER A 392 -6.71 6.12 -7.87
N PRO A 393 -6.04 7.29 -7.81
CA PRO A 393 -5.32 7.74 -6.62
C PRO A 393 -6.16 7.68 -5.36
N VAL A 394 -5.60 7.07 -4.29
CA VAL A 394 -6.28 6.94 -3.00
C VAL A 394 -6.22 8.28 -2.26
N THR A 395 -7.40 8.87 -2.01
CA THR A 395 -7.55 10.18 -1.37
C THR A 395 -7.95 10.09 0.10
N PHE A 396 -8.63 9.01 0.49
CA PHE A 396 -9.09 8.77 1.86
C PHE A 396 -8.95 7.27 2.23
N CYS A 397 -8.60 6.98 3.48
CA CYS A 397 -8.53 5.61 4.00
C CYS A 397 -9.15 5.53 5.40
N THR A 398 -9.94 4.50 5.70
CA THR A 398 -10.33 4.14 7.08
C THR A 398 -10.29 2.62 7.30
N TYR A 399 -10.08 2.20 8.55
CA TYR A 399 -9.85 0.81 8.96
C TYR A 399 -10.69 0.51 10.20
N LEU A 400 -11.55 -0.49 10.09
CA LEU A 400 -12.48 -0.91 11.13
C LEU A 400 -12.17 -2.36 11.51
N ALA A 401 -11.41 -2.54 12.58
CA ALA A 401 -11.28 -3.81 13.28
C ALA A 401 -12.55 -4.07 14.13
N ASP A 402 -12.81 -5.35 14.45
CA ASP A 402 -13.95 -5.79 15.27
C ASP A 402 -15.30 -5.25 14.75
N CYS A 403 -15.59 -5.62 13.49
CA CYS A 403 -16.83 -5.32 12.77
C CYS A 403 -17.94 -6.36 13.04
N PRO A 404 -19.22 -6.04 12.73
CA PRO A 404 -20.33 -7.00 12.80
C PRO A 404 -20.10 -8.23 11.91
N THR A 405 -20.39 -9.42 12.45
CA THR A 405 -20.03 -10.71 11.82
C THR A 405 -20.72 -11.01 10.50
N ASP A 406 -21.89 -10.41 10.23
CA ASP A 406 -22.61 -10.59 8.95
C ASP A 406 -22.30 -9.49 7.91
N LEU A 407 -21.46 -8.49 8.25
CA LEU A 407 -21.15 -7.36 7.37
C LEU A 407 -20.37 -7.78 6.12
N ILE A 408 -19.34 -8.60 6.28
CA ILE A 408 -18.54 -9.13 5.17
C ILE A 408 -19.39 -10.04 4.25
N PRO A 409 -20.14 -11.05 4.76
CA PRO A 409 -21.12 -11.80 3.98
C PRO A 409 -22.14 -10.92 3.23
N ALA A 410 -22.66 -9.86 3.87
CA ALA A 410 -23.59 -8.94 3.25
C ALA A 410 -22.95 -8.20 2.06
N PHE A 411 -21.75 -7.64 2.23
CA PHE A 411 -21.03 -6.96 1.15
C PHE A 411 -20.68 -7.90 0.00
N TYR A 412 -20.13 -9.08 0.30
CA TYR A 412 -19.79 -10.11 -0.69
C TYR A 412 -21.01 -10.51 -1.54
N SER A 413 -22.18 -10.73 -0.90
CA SER A 413 -23.43 -11.09 -1.59
C SER A 413 -23.93 -10.05 -2.60
N CYS A 414 -23.60 -8.77 -2.39
CA CYS A 414 -23.96 -7.66 -3.27
C CYS A 414 -22.87 -7.38 -4.32
N GLY A 415 -21.59 -7.50 -3.97
CA GLY A 415 -20.45 -7.28 -4.86
C GLY A 415 -20.27 -8.34 -5.94
N CYS A 416 -20.43 -9.63 -5.60
CA CYS A 416 -20.16 -10.76 -6.53
C CYS A 416 -20.92 -10.67 -7.86
N LYS A 417 -22.13 -10.09 -7.86
CA LYS A 417 -22.95 -9.93 -9.07
C LYS A 417 -22.30 -9.03 -10.13
N SER A 418 -21.31 -8.22 -9.77
CA SER A 418 -20.55 -7.37 -10.69
C SER A 418 -19.32 -8.05 -11.31
N SER A 419 -19.00 -9.31 -10.95
CA SER A 419 -17.66 -9.88 -11.18
C SER A 419 -17.56 -10.97 -12.27
N LYS A 420 -18.58 -11.18 -13.11
CA LYS A 420 -18.44 -12.02 -14.32
C LYS A 420 -17.70 -11.27 -15.43
N ARG A 421 -16.39 -11.03 -15.24
CA ARG A 421 -15.49 -10.45 -16.24
C ARG A 421 -15.15 -11.49 -17.30
N THR A 422 -15.80 -11.41 -18.46
CA THR A 422 -15.45 -12.21 -19.65
C THR A 422 -14.08 -11.82 -20.19
N GLY A 423 -13.24 -12.79 -20.58
CA GLY A 423 -11.94 -12.55 -21.22
C GLY A 423 -10.70 -12.89 -20.38
N PHE A 424 -10.89 -13.35 -19.14
CA PHE A 424 -9.83 -13.99 -18.34
C PHE A 424 -9.75 -15.49 -18.65
N SER A 425 -8.61 -16.11 -18.34
CA SER A 425 -8.41 -17.56 -18.42
C SER A 425 -9.18 -18.30 -17.33
N ASP A 426 -9.75 -19.46 -17.67
CA ASP A 426 -10.38 -20.40 -16.72
C ASP A 426 -9.35 -21.26 -15.93
N LYS A 427 -8.05 -21.02 -16.10
CA LYS A 427 -6.96 -21.74 -15.42
C LYS A 427 -6.68 -21.18 -14.02
N GLU A 428 -6.21 -22.04 -13.12
CA GLU A 428 -5.75 -21.62 -11.79
C GLU A 428 -4.54 -20.68 -11.85
N TRP A 429 -4.46 -19.74 -10.90
CA TRP A 429 -3.37 -18.77 -10.80
C TRP A 429 -2.00 -19.49 -10.62
N PRO A 430 -1.01 -19.26 -11.51
CA PRO A 430 0.16 -20.13 -11.62
C PRO A 430 1.23 -19.92 -10.53
N ILE A 431 1.24 -18.77 -9.87
CA ILE A 431 2.15 -18.49 -8.75
C ILE A 431 1.45 -19.00 -7.49
N ASN A 432 1.66 -20.28 -7.17
CA ASN A 432 0.94 -20.96 -6.08
C ASN A 432 1.86 -21.61 -5.01
N GLY A 433 3.09 -21.11 -4.90
CA GLY A 433 4.08 -21.52 -3.89
C GLY A 433 3.75 -21.11 -2.45
N GLY A 434 4.50 -21.69 -1.50
CA GLY A 434 4.35 -21.44 -0.07
C GLY A 434 3.05 -21.95 0.57
N GLU A 435 2.93 -21.79 1.88
CA GLU A 435 1.81 -22.23 2.72
C GLU A 435 1.28 -21.10 3.61
N TRP A 436 -0.01 -21.16 3.95
CA TRP A 436 -0.67 -20.17 4.82
C TRP A 436 -0.20 -20.26 6.27
N GLY A 437 -0.45 -19.19 7.03
CA GLY A 437 -0.34 -19.23 8.49
C GLY A 437 -1.38 -20.15 9.13
N THR A 438 -1.09 -20.63 10.34
CA THR A 438 -1.94 -21.54 11.11
C THR A 438 -2.98 -20.81 11.97
N SER A 439 -2.90 -19.48 12.05
CA SER A 439 -3.72 -18.63 12.92
C SER A 439 -4.38 -17.49 12.12
N THR A 440 -5.55 -17.04 12.58
CA THR A 440 -6.36 -15.98 11.95
C THR A 440 -6.93 -15.04 13.01
N VAL A 441 -7.36 -13.83 12.59
CA VAL A 441 -8.04 -12.91 13.50
C VAL A 441 -9.42 -13.49 13.89
N SER A 442 -9.81 -13.35 15.16
CA SER A 442 -11.07 -13.91 15.67
C SER A 442 -12.32 -13.06 15.33
N TYR A 443 -12.19 -12.01 14.52
CA TYR A 443 -13.23 -11.02 14.25
C TYR A 443 -13.06 -10.44 12.84
N PRO A 444 -14.14 -9.94 12.21
CA PRO A 444 -14.06 -9.33 10.89
C PRO A 444 -13.33 -7.99 10.96
N GLU A 445 -12.52 -7.72 9.95
CA GLU A 445 -11.85 -6.43 9.75
C GLU A 445 -12.15 -5.90 8.33
N ILE A 446 -12.47 -4.62 8.22
CA ILE A 446 -12.73 -3.97 6.94
C ILE A 446 -11.83 -2.74 6.76
N ILE A 447 -11.21 -2.64 5.59
CA ILE A 447 -10.59 -1.40 5.11
C ILE A 447 -11.51 -0.78 4.05
N LEU A 448 -11.61 0.54 4.05
CA LEU A 448 -12.36 1.32 3.07
C LEU A 448 -11.46 2.41 2.49
N THR A 449 -11.25 2.36 1.18
CA THR A 449 -10.50 3.39 0.43
C THR A 449 -11.46 4.24 -0.41
N GLY A 450 -11.31 5.56 -0.32
CA GLY A 450 -11.91 6.54 -1.23
C GLY A 450 -10.87 7.01 -2.24
N HIS A 451 -11.31 7.29 -3.47
CA HIS A 451 -10.43 7.58 -4.60
C HIS A 451 -10.80 8.90 -5.30
N ALA A 452 -9.87 9.41 -6.11
CA ALA A 452 -10.04 10.64 -6.88
C ALA A 452 -11.18 10.57 -7.91
N ASP A 453 -11.40 9.41 -8.54
CA ASP A 453 -12.50 9.22 -9.51
C ASP A 453 -13.92 9.16 -8.87
N GLY A 454 -14.01 9.38 -7.56
CA GLY A 454 -15.22 9.23 -6.77
C GLY A 454 -15.63 7.78 -6.50
N SER A 455 -14.75 6.80 -6.75
CA SER A 455 -14.98 5.44 -6.30
C SER A 455 -14.69 5.25 -4.81
N LEU A 456 -15.37 4.27 -4.22
CA LEU A 456 -15.01 3.72 -2.92
C LEU A 456 -14.89 2.20 -3.05
N LYS A 457 -13.78 1.63 -2.59
CA LYS A 457 -13.53 0.18 -2.55
C LYS A 457 -13.57 -0.29 -1.09
N PHE A 458 -14.43 -1.25 -0.81
CA PHE A 458 -14.53 -1.95 0.47
C PHE A 458 -13.73 -3.24 0.40
N TRP A 459 -12.88 -3.48 1.38
CA TRP A 459 -11.93 -4.60 1.40
C TRP A 459 -12.10 -5.43 2.67
N ASP A 460 -12.14 -6.76 2.53
CA ASP A 460 -11.89 -7.68 3.64
C ASP A 460 -10.42 -7.60 4.02
N ALA A 461 -10.13 -7.26 5.27
CA ALA A 461 -8.80 -7.17 5.84
C ALA A 461 -8.56 -8.18 6.98
N SER A 462 -9.49 -9.12 7.20
CA SER A 462 -9.54 -10.05 8.35
C SER A 462 -8.46 -11.13 8.32
N SER A 463 -7.62 -11.16 7.28
CA SER A 463 -6.58 -12.14 7.03
C SER A 463 -5.30 -11.47 6.52
N VAL A 464 -4.29 -12.27 6.14
CA VAL A 464 -3.11 -11.77 5.41
C VAL A 464 -3.46 -11.40 3.96
N THR A 465 -4.55 -11.91 3.39
CA THR A 465 -5.12 -11.36 2.13
C THR A 465 -5.98 -10.14 2.38
N LEU A 466 -5.85 -9.15 1.49
CA LEU A 466 -6.80 -8.05 1.32
C LEU A 466 -7.64 -8.33 0.07
N GLN A 467 -8.95 -8.53 0.21
CA GLN A 467 -9.84 -8.89 -0.92
C GLN A 467 -10.95 -7.85 -1.11
N VAL A 468 -11.28 -7.50 -2.36
CA VAL A 468 -12.35 -6.50 -2.61
C VAL A 468 -13.74 -7.13 -2.44
N LEU A 469 -14.54 -6.58 -1.53
CA LEU A 469 -15.90 -7.03 -1.22
C LEU A 469 -16.98 -6.29 -2.01
N TYR A 470 -16.82 -4.97 -2.16
CA TYR A 470 -17.81 -4.10 -2.79
C TYR A 470 -17.18 -2.85 -3.39
N ARG A 471 -17.77 -2.30 -4.45
CA ARG A 471 -17.34 -1.04 -5.08
C ARG A 471 -18.53 -0.10 -5.28
N LEU A 472 -18.41 1.13 -4.82
CA LEU A 472 -19.35 2.24 -5.04
C LEU A 472 -18.69 3.29 -5.96
N LYS A 473 -19.48 4.11 -6.67
CA LYS A 473 -19.01 5.35 -7.33
C LYS A 473 -20.01 6.49 -7.09
N THR A 474 -19.57 7.60 -6.49
CA THR A 474 -20.40 8.79 -6.18
C THR A 474 -20.89 9.47 -7.45
N SER A 475 -20.06 9.50 -8.50
CA SER A 475 -20.34 10.02 -9.85
C SER A 475 -21.57 9.39 -10.54
N LYS A 476 -22.14 8.30 -10.01
CA LYS A 476 -23.45 7.78 -10.44
C LYS A 476 -24.63 8.66 -10.00
N VAL A 477 -24.51 9.45 -8.94
CA VAL A 477 -25.57 10.36 -8.44
C VAL A 477 -25.72 11.61 -9.30
N PHE A 478 -24.60 12.15 -9.80
CA PHE A 478 -24.55 13.43 -10.51
C PHE A 478 -24.78 13.29 -12.03
N GLU A 479 -25.20 14.37 -12.68
CA GLU A 479 -25.17 14.47 -14.14
C GLU A 479 -23.73 14.34 -14.68
N LYS A 480 -23.57 13.99 -15.96
CA LYS A 480 -22.24 14.02 -16.59
C LYS A 480 -21.84 15.49 -16.81
N PRO A 481 -20.67 15.96 -16.31
CA PRO A 481 -20.22 17.32 -16.55
C PRO A 481 -20.18 17.64 -18.05
N LYS A 482 -20.84 18.73 -18.45
CA LYS A 482 -20.66 19.31 -19.78
C LYS A 482 -19.24 19.86 -19.84
N ARG A 483 -18.40 19.37 -20.75
CA ARG A 483 -17.03 19.87 -20.95
C ARG A 483 -17.08 21.34 -21.42
N SER A 484 -17.06 22.27 -20.46
CA SER A 484 -16.94 23.71 -20.72
C SER A 484 -15.51 24.06 -21.08
N SER A 485 -15.32 24.76 -22.18
CA SER A 485 -13.99 25.16 -22.65
C SER A 485 -13.55 26.50 -22.04
N ARG A 486 -13.34 26.55 -20.71
CA ARG A 486 -12.49 27.53 -20.00
C ARG A 486 -12.41 27.33 -18.48
N GLU A 487 -11.18 27.33 -17.98
CA GLU A 487 -10.72 28.07 -16.78
C GLU A 487 -11.52 27.94 -15.47
N MET A 488 -11.72 26.70 -14.99
CA MET A 488 -11.40 26.30 -13.59
C MET A 488 -11.31 24.77 -13.55
N ALA A 489 -10.08 24.24 -13.49
CA ALA A 489 -9.81 22.82 -13.56
C ALA A 489 -9.58 22.21 -12.16
N ASP A 490 -10.65 21.74 -11.54
CA ASP A 490 -10.56 20.55 -10.69
C ASP A 490 -10.44 19.35 -11.63
N ASP A 491 -9.29 18.67 -11.65
CA ASP A 491 -9.10 17.49 -12.50
C ASP A 491 -9.98 16.30 -12.05
N ASP A 492 -10.35 16.26 -10.76
CA ASP A 492 -11.15 15.20 -10.12
C ASP A 492 -12.30 15.76 -9.24
N PRO A 493 -13.41 16.27 -9.83
CA PRO A 493 -14.53 16.87 -9.08
C PRO A 493 -15.38 15.88 -8.26
N PHE A 494 -15.07 14.57 -8.36
CA PHE A 494 -15.75 13.53 -7.59
C PHE A 494 -14.90 12.99 -6.43
N ALA A 495 -13.65 13.46 -6.27
CA ALA A 495 -12.67 12.94 -5.32
C ALA A 495 -13.21 12.86 -3.89
N VAL A 496 -12.99 11.70 -3.24
CA VAL A 496 -13.49 11.45 -1.88
C VAL A 496 -12.57 12.10 -0.84
N GLU A 497 -13.06 13.08 -0.10
CA GLU A 497 -12.27 13.79 0.93
C GLU A 497 -12.46 13.20 2.34
N LYS A 498 -13.69 12.84 2.69
CA LYS A 498 -14.06 12.29 4.01
C LYS A 498 -15.12 11.21 3.85
N VAL A 499 -15.05 10.19 4.70
CA VAL A 499 -16.10 9.17 4.83
C VAL A 499 -16.41 8.93 6.30
N ALA A 500 -17.68 8.98 6.65
CA ALA A 500 -18.20 8.47 7.93
C ALA A 500 -19.03 7.21 7.64
N PHE A 501 -18.66 6.08 8.25
CA PHE A 501 -19.32 4.80 8.01
C PHE A 501 -19.68 4.11 9.34
N CYS A 502 -20.98 3.95 9.59
CA CYS A 502 -21.49 3.20 10.73
C CYS A 502 -21.64 1.73 10.33
N ALA A 503 -20.73 0.87 10.79
CA ALA A 503 -20.69 -0.55 10.46
C ALA A 503 -21.94 -1.31 10.91
N GLU A 504 -22.47 -1.00 12.10
CA GLU A 504 -23.67 -1.64 12.69
C GLU A 504 -24.93 -1.37 11.86
N SER A 505 -25.19 -0.10 11.54
CA SER A 505 -26.41 0.31 10.82
C SER A 505 -26.26 0.30 9.29
N ARG A 506 -25.03 0.13 8.80
CA ARG A 506 -24.65 0.24 7.38
C ARG A 506 -25.12 1.54 6.71
N VAL A 507 -25.00 2.63 7.46
CA VAL A 507 -25.15 4.00 6.93
C VAL A 507 -23.75 4.52 6.57
N LEU A 508 -23.61 4.96 5.33
CA LEU A 508 -22.38 5.46 4.74
C LEU A 508 -22.59 6.91 4.30
N VAL A 509 -21.75 7.82 4.75
CA VAL A 509 -21.78 9.22 4.34
C VAL A 509 -20.43 9.59 3.72
N VAL A 510 -20.46 10.22 2.55
CA VAL A 510 -19.27 10.55 1.75
C VAL A 510 -19.28 12.03 1.43
N ALA A 511 -18.21 12.75 1.79
CA ALA A 511 -17.96 14.11 1.31
C ALA A 511 -16.91 14.08 0.19
N GLY A 512 -17.06 14.97 -0.79
CA GLY A 512 -16.14 15.07 -1.93
C GLY A 512 -15.79 16.50 -2.34
N SER A 513 -14.70 16.60 -3.13
CA SER A 513 -13.99 17.83 -3.49
C SER A 513 -14.90 19.00 -3.92
N SER A 514 -15.85 18.75 -4.82
CA SER A 514 -16.81 19.76 -5.27
C SER A 514 -17.97 20.01 -4.27
N PHE A 515 -17.63 20.17 -2.99
CA PHE A 515 -18.46 20.68 -1.89
C PHE A 515 -19.84 20.02 -1.72
N TYR A 516 -19.85 18.68 -1.70
CA TYR A 516 -21.07 17.89 -1.53
C TYR A 516 -20.93 16.86 -0.39
N VAL A 517 -22.06 16.45 0.20
CA VAL A 517 -22.15 15.35 1.17
C VAL A 517 -23.29 14.40 0.79
N LEU A 518 -22.96 13.16 0.41
CA LEU A 518 -23.92 12.13 0.01
C LEU A 518 -24.18 11.13 1.14
N VAL A 519 -25.45 10.84 1.42
CA VAL A 519 -25.87 9.80 2.37
C VAL A 519 -26.35 8.56 1.60
N PHE A 520 -25.77 7.40 1.92
CA PHE A 520 -26.12 6.09 1.38
C PHE A 520 -26.59 5.13 2.49
N ASN A 521 -27.62 4.35 2.17
CA ASN A 521 -28.17 3.28 3.00
C ASN A 521 -27.98 1.92 2.31
N PHE A 522 -27.56 0.90 3.05
CA PHE A 522 -27.36 -0.45 2.50
C PHE A 522 -28.66 -1.26 2.40
N LYS A 523 -28.96 -1.85 1.22
CA LYS A 523 -30.07 -2.78 1.01
C LYS A 523 -29.64 -4.00 0.18
N LYS A 524 -30.18 -5.19 0.45
CA LYS A 524 -29.88 -6.42 -0.31
C LYS A 524 -30.64 -6.54 -1.65
N SER A 525 -31.66 -5.71 -1.87
CA SER A 525 -32.48 -5.65 -3.09
C SER A 525 -32.10 -4.48 -4.00
N GLU A 526 -32.36 -4.63 -5.30
CA GLU A 526 -32.33 -3.50 -6.24
C GLU A 526 -33.56 -2.60 -6.02
N ALA A 527 -33.44 -1.30 -6.31
CA ALA A 527 -34.52 -0.33 -6.14
C ALA A 527 -34.46 0.77 -7.21
N SER A 528 -35.60 1.41 -7.52
CA SER A 528 -35.61 2.71 -8.19
C SER A 528 -35.70 3.80 -7.11
N ILE A 529 -34.83 4.82 -7.20
CA ILE A 529 -34.65 5.82 -6.15
C ILE A 529 -34.41 7.19 -6.77
N GLU A 530 -35.22 8.16 -6.35
CA GLU A 530 -34.97 9.58 -6.56
C GLU A 530 -34.13 10.09 -5.38
N VAL A 531 -33.09 10.88 -5.68
CA VAL A 531 -32.18 11.41 -4.65
C VAL A 531 -32.65 12.80 -4.26
N GLU A 532 -33.18 12.93 -3.05
CA GLU A 532 -33.54 14.23 -2.50
C GLU A 532 -32.29 15.10 -2.28
N VAL A 533 -32.43 16.39 -2.54
CA VAL A 533 -31.36 17.38 -2.48
C VAL A 533 -31.70 18.41 -1.41
N LEU A 534 -30.71 18.76 -0.59
CA LEU A 534 -30.81 19.77 0.45
C LEU A 534 -29.68 20.78 0.28
N GLU A 535 -29.99 22.05 0.08
CA GLU A 535 -28.99 23.11 0.01
C GLU A 535 -28.64 23.62 1.41
N THR A 536 -27.34 23.71 1.70
CA THR A 536 -26.81 24.03 3.04
C THR A 536 -25.68 25.06 2.94
N PRO A 537 -25.96 26.33 2.60
CA PRO A 537 -24.96 27.38 2.54
C PRO A 537 -24.43 27.70 3.95
N ILE A 538 -23.21 27.27 4.27
CA ILE A 538 -22.54 27.62 5.53
C ILE A 538 -21.97 29.04 5.36
N LEU A 539 -22.72 30.03 5.85
CA LEU A 539 -22.31 31.43 5.81
C LEU A 539 -21.38 31.77 6.98
N TYR A 540 -20.44 32.68 6.72
CA TYR A 540 -19.59 33.29 7.74
C TYR A 540 -19.81 34.80 7.68
N GLU A 541 -20.90 35.26 8.29
CA GLU A 541 -21.15 36.69 8.43
C GLU A 541 -20.39 37.20 9.66
N VAL A 542 -19.61 38.26 9.46
CA VAL A 542 -19.08 39.11 10.53
C VAL A 542 -19.83 40.41 10.35
N ASP A 543 -20.55 40.86 11.38
CA ASP A 543 -21.41 42.05 11.29
C ASP A 543 -20.62 43.27 10.79
N ASP A 544 -20.94 43.73 9.59
CA ASP A 544 -20.43 44.97 9.02
C ASP A 544 -21.31 46.11 9.56
N GLU A 545 -21.17 46.43 10.85
CA GLU A 545 -21.85 47.55 11.53
C GLU A 545 -21.37 48.90 10.93
N GLY A 546 -21.87 49.20 9.73
CA GLY A 546 -21.36 50.27 8.87
C GLY A 546 -22.43 51.11 8.16
N ASP A 547 -23.72 50.79 8.28
CA ASP A 547 -24.80 51.59 7.65
C ASP A 547 -26.14 51.51 8.41
N CYS A 548 -26.24 52.15 9.58
CA CYS A 548 -27.51 52.45 10.26
C CYS A 548 -27.46 53.80 10.98
N SER A 549 -28.06 54.84 10.39
CA SER A 549 -28.23 56.16 11.02
C SER A 549 -29.34 56.11 12.09
N PRO A 550 -29.13 56.56 13.33
CA PRO A 550 -30.06 56.33 14.43
C PRO A 550 -31.15 57.40 14.58
N GLU A 551 -32.29 57.26 13.90
CA GLU A 551 -33.52 58.03 14.19
C GLU A 551 -34.79 57.14 14.20
N CYS A 552 -35.36 56.95 15.41
CA CYS A 552 -36.72 56.46 15.70
C CYS A 552 -37.13 55.02 15.24
N GLU A 553 -38.02 54.29 15.92
CA GLU A 553 -38.78 54.57 17.16
C GLU A 553 -39.09 53.28 17.96
N TYR A 554 -39.38 53.41 19.25
CA TYR A 554 -39.72 52.31 20.16
C TYR A 554 -41.09 51.69 19.85
N ARG A 555 -41.19 50.36 19.63
CA ARG A 555 -42.43 49.59 19.81
C ARG A 555 -42.21 48.25 20.51
N GLN A 556 -43.26 47.75 21.14
CA GLN A 556 -43.22 46.77 22.23
C GLN A 556 -43.23 45.31 21.76
N ALA A 557 -42.69 44.42 22.60
CA ALA A 557 -42.69 42.98 22.37
C ALA A 557 -44.07 42.36 22.65
N SER A 558 -44.74 41.86 21.60
CA SER A 558 -45.79 40.84 21.74
C SER A 558 -46.11 40.14 20.42
N GLN A 559 -45.65 38.89 20.25
CA GLN A 559 -46.42 37.71 19.77
C GLN A 559 -45.48 36.55 19.38
N GLN A 560 -45.95 35.33 19.57
CA GLN A 560 -45.29 34.11 19.09
C GLN A 560 -45.70 33.86 17.64
N GLY A 561 -44.74 33.69 16.71
CA GLY A 561 -45.06 33.54 15.29
C GLY A 561 -43.94 32.91 14.46
N SER A 562 -44.30 31.83 13.76
CA SER A 562 -43.53 31.05 12.77
C SER A 562 -42.48 31.84 11.95
N CYS A 563 -41.20 31.46 12.08
CA CYS A 563 -40.08 32.00 11.30
C CYS A 563 -39.95 31.36 9.90
N HIS A 564 -41.05 31.32 9.13
CA HIS A 564 -41.06 30.70 7.79
C HIS A 564 -41.31 31.68 6.61
N SER A 565 -41.59 32.97 6.86
CA SER A 565 -41.93 33.93 5.79
C SER A 565 -40.83 34.95 5.44
N ALA A 566 -39.84 35.18 6.31
CA ALA A 566 -38.87 36.27 6.12
C ALA A 566 -37.84 36.01 5.00
N LEU A 567 -37.43 34.75 4.80
CA LEU A 567 -36.46 34.38 3.75
C LEU A 567 -37.07 34.38 2.34
N ASP A 568 -38.36 34.07 2.23
CA ASP A 568 -39.03 33.76 0.96
C ASP A 568 -39.51 35.01 0.19
N GLU A 569 -39.50 36.20 0.80
CA GLU A 569 -39.60 37.49 0.08
C GLU A 569 -38.22 38.04 -0.34
N ALA A 570 -37.18 37.89 0.50
CA ALA A 570 -35.83 38.35 0.19
C ALA A 570 -35.27 37.65 -1.06
N ALA A 571 -35.45 36.33 -1.16
CA ALA A 571 -35.02 35.53 -2.30
C ALA A 571 -35.68 35.91 -3.64
N LYS A 572 -36.83 36.60 -3.64
CA LYS A 572 -37.60 36.90 -4.86
C LYS A 572 -37.28 38.25 -5.51
N LYS A 573 -36.33 39.02 -4.96
CA LYS A 573 -35.86 40.31 -5.52
C LYS A 573 -34.37 40.37 -5.86
N ALA A 574 -33.59 39.34 -5.53
CA ALA A 574 -32.20 39.19 -5.97
C ALA A 574 -32.12 38.16 -7.10
N GLY A 575 -31.94 38.61 -8.34
CA GLY A 575 -31.63 37.74 -9.47
C GLY A 575 -30.12 37.55 -9.59
N SER A 576 -29.66 36.29 -9.62
CA SER A 576 -28.25 35.81 -9.66
C SER A 576 -27.63 35.46 -8.28
N GLU A 577 -26.53 34.69 -8.36
CA GLU A 577 -25.53 34.40 -7.29
C GLU A 577 -25.76 33.25 -6.30
N HIS A 578 -26.50 32.21 -6.70
CA HIS A 578 -26.31 30.84 -6.18
C HIS A 578 -25.95 29.86 -7.30
N TYR A 579 -24.92 29.04 -7.06
CA TYR A 579 -24.39 28.07 -8.03
C TYR A 579 -23.78 26.85 -7.34
N THR A 580 -24.00 25.65 -7.88
CA THR A 580 -23.34 24.41 -7.44
C THR A 580 -22.47 23.85 -8.56
N SER A 581 -21.28 23.36 -8.22
CA SER A 581 -20.32 22.81 -9.20
C SER A 581 -20.83 21.51 -9.86
N LEU A 582 -21.66 20.74 -9.17
CA LEU A 582 -22.25 19.49 -9.65
C LEU A 582 -23.77 19.48 -9.53
N THR A 583 -24.46 19.03 -10.58
CA THR A 583 -25.91 18.81 -10.60
C THR A 583 -26.25 17.37 -10.22
N VAL A 584 -27.16 17.15 -9.26
CA VAL A 584 -27.71 15.82 -8.94
C VAL A 584 -28.74 15.42 -10.01
N LYS A 585 -28.77 14.14 -10.43
CA LYS A 585 -29.78 13.65 -11.38
C LYS A 585 -31.19 13.74 -10.79
N SER A 586 -32.12 14.33 -11.55
CA SER A 586 -33.55 14.31 -11.25
C SER A 586 -34.21 12.96 -11.60
N GLY A 587 -35.36 12.69 -10.98
CA GLY A 587 -36.16 11.49 -11.24
C GLY A 587 -35.60 10.21 -10.61
N ALA A 588 -36.46 9.20 -10.49
CA ALA A 588 -36.08 7.92 -9.90
C ALA A 588 -35.14 7.11 -10.82
N GLN A 589 -33.92 6.87 -10.34
CA GLN A 589 -32.86 6.11 -11.03
C GLN A 589 -32.78 4.67 -10.51
N LYS A 590 -32.49 3.68 -11.36
CA LYS A 590 -32.31 2.29 -10.91
C LYS A 590 -30.93 2.07 -10.26
N TRP A 591 -30.93 1.62 -9.00
CA TRP A 591 -29.75 1.22 -8.25
C TRP A 591 -29.72 -0.29 -8.00
N SER A 592 -28.53 -0.86 -8.07
CA SER A 592 -28.26 -2.25 -7.69
C SER A 592 -28.37 -2.46 -6.17
N ALA A 593 -28.31 -3.71 -5.72
CA ALA A 593 -28.10 -4.03 -4.31
C ALA A 593 -26.76 -3.44 -3.79
N GLY A 594 -26.67 -3.29 -2.47
CA GLY A 594 -25.57 -2.65 -1.76
C GLY A 594 -25.93 -1.25 -1.27
N PHE A 595 -24.98 -0.31 -1.34
CA PHE A 595 -25.17 1.08 -0.91
C PHE A 595 -25.96 1.87 -1.95
N GLN A 596 -27.07 2.46 -1.50
CA GLN A 596 -28.02 3.21 -2.32
C GLN A 596 -28.20 4.62 -1.75
N PRO A 597 -28.13 5.69 -2.56
CA PRO A 597 -28.25 7.05 -2.06
C PRO A 597 -29.65 7.33 -1.51
N SER A 598 -29.74 8.27 -0.58
CA SER A 598 -31.02 8.70 0.03
C SER A 598 -31.15 10.21 0.24
N LEU A 599 -30.03 10.94 0.28
CA LEU A 599 -29.95 12.39 0.43
C LEU A 599 -28.62 12.88 -0.15
N ALA A 600 -28.64 14.05 -0.80
CA ALA A 600 -27.46 14.80 -1.20
C ALA A 600 -27.53 16.21 -0.59
N CYS A 601 -26.64 16.52 0.35
CA CYS A 601 -26.44 17.89 0.80
C CYS A 601 -25.47 18.58 -0.15
N MET A 602 -25.86 19.73 -0.69
CA MET A 602 -25.06 20.53 -1.62
C MET A 602 -24.74 21.87 -0.95
N LEU A 603 -23.47 22.27 -0.96
CA LEU A 603 -23.07 23.61 -0.50
C LEU A 603 -23.01 24.52 -1.75
N PRO A 604 -23.97 25.44 -1.95
CA PRO A 604 -23.91 26.38 -3.06
C PRO A 604 -22.86 27.47 -2.79
N TRP A 605 -22.28 28.00 -3.87
CA TRP A 605 -21.54 29.26 -3.84
C TRP A 605 -22.50 30.40 -3.49
N VAL A 606 -22.03 31.40 -2.73
CA VAL A 606 -22.85 32.52 -2.26
C VAL A 606 -22.09 33.83 -2.45
N ARG A 607 -22.73 34.85 -3.03
CA ARG A 607 -22.11 36.15 -3.35
C ARG A 607 -20.79 36.03 -4.17
N GLY A 608 -20.70 34.96 -4.97
CA GLY A 608 -19.50 34.60 -5.76
C GLY A 608 -18.38 33.90 -4.99
N GLU A 609 -18.45 33.75 -3.65
CA GLU A 609 -17.44 33.01 -2.87
C GLU A 609 -17.71 31.48 -2.91
N THR A 610 -16.62 30.70 -2.95
CA THR A 610 -16.63 29.23 -2.90
C THR A 610 -16.88 28.72 -1.48
N PRO A 611 -17.64 27.62 -1.29
CA PRO A 611 -17.71 26.95 0.01
C PRO A 611 -16.34 26.48 0.51
N GLY A 612 -16.13 26.45 1.83
CA GLY A 612 -14.97 25.78 2.43
C GLY A 612 -15.09 24.26 2.39
N HIS A 613 -13.96 23.56 2.24
CA HIS A 613 -13.86 22.09 2.20
C HIS A 613 -14.43 21.42 3.46
N ILE A 614 -14.95 20.18 3.34
CA ILE A 614 -15.53 19.45 4.47
C ILE A 614 -14.43 18.89 5.36
N THR A 615 -14.11 19.62 6.43
CA THR A 615 -13.03 19.29 7.37
C THR A 615 -13.43 18.22 8.40
N ALA A 616 -14.70 18.15 8.79
CA ALA A 616 -15.22 17.14 9.72
C ALA A 616 -16.57 16.55 9.27
N LEU A 617 -16.80 15.26 9.55
CA LEU A 617 -17.98 14.51 9.11
C LEU A 617 -18.29 13.38 10.12
N CYS A 618 -19.51 13.32 10.63
CA CYS A 618 -19.97 12.23 11.52
C CYS A 618 -21.47 11.92 11.32
N VAL A 619 -21.88 10.70 11.67
CA VAL A 619 -23.29 10.26 11.58
C VAL A 619 -23.65 9.41 12.80
N ASN A 620 -24.82 9.65 13.39
CA ASN A 620 -25.40 8.79 14.41
C ASN A 620 -26.70 8.16 13.89
N SER A 621 -26.72 6.83 13.79
CA SER A 621 -27.84 6.08 13.22
C SER A 621 -28.97 5.79 14.20
N THR A 622 -28.75 5.84 15.51
CA THR A 622 -29.82 5.80 16.51
C THR A 622 -30.60 7.11 16.50
N TYR A 623 -29.89 8.25 16.54
CA TYR A 623 -30.50 9.58 16.48
C TYR A 623 -31.03 9.90 15.07
N ASN A 624 -30.59 9.19 14.03
CA ASN A 624 -30.81 9.50 12.61
C ASN A 624 -30.37 10.93 12.27
N LEU A 625 -29.18 11.32 12.75
CA LEU A 625 -28.59 12.64 12.51
C LEU A 625 -27.25 12.52 11.78
N LEU A 626 -27.06 13.39 10.80
CA LEU A 626 -25.78 13.69 10.16
C LEU A 626 -25.29 15.04 10.70
N ALA A 627 -24.00 15.16 10.99
CA ALA A 627 -23.37 16.47 11.18
C ALA A 627 -22.04 16.54 10.43
N TYR A 628 -21.75 17.71 9.85
CA TYR A 628 -20.48 18.01 9.18
C TYR A 628 -20.12 19.47 9.38
N GLY A 629 -18.82 19.74 9.33
CA GLY A 629 -18.27 21.09 9.48
C GLY A 629 -17.20 21.35 8.43
N ASN A 630 -17.02 22.63 8.12
CA ASN A 630 -15.99 23.11 7.21
C ASN A 630 -15.09 24.15 7.91
N GLU A 631 -14.38 24.95 7.11
CA GLU A 631 -13.50 26.03 7.58
C GLU A 631 -14.23 27.22 8.25
N CYS A 632 -15.56 27.27 8.12
CA CYS A 632 -16.39 28.42 8.48
C CYS A 632 -17.50 28.10 9.51
N GLY A 633 -18.03 26.88 9.57
CA GLY A 633 -19.19 26.57 10.40
C GLY A 633 -19.65 25.11 10.39
N LEU A 634 -20.82 24.88 11.00
CA LEU A 634 -21.41 23.58 11.33
C LEU A 634 -22.80 23.42 10.72
N VAL A 635 -23.07 22.23 10.17
CA VAL A 635 -24.42 21.79 9.77
C VAL A 635 -24.80 20.51 10.52
N ILE A 636 -26.07 20.44 10.94
CA ILE A 636 -26.74 19.24 11.46
C ILE A 636 -27.99 18.98 10.61
N VAL A 637 -28.20 17.75 10.16
CA VAL A 637 -29.30 17.32 9.29
C VAL A 637 -30.03 16.14 9.92
N ASP A 638 -31.37 16.19 9.97
CA ASP A 638 -32.19 15.03 10.35
C ASP A 638 -32.39 14.14 9.12
N LEU A 639 -31.90 12.91 9.17
CA LEU A 639 -32.00 11.93 8.08
C LEU A 639 -33.40 11.29 7.96
N THR A 640 -34.25 11.48 8.97
CA THR A 640 -35.65 11.05 9.02
C THR A 640 -36.57 12.01 8.28
N MET A 641 -36.38 13.31 8.52
CA MET A 641 -37.17 14.40 7.89
C MET A 641 -36.47 15.00 6.65
N LYS A 642 -35.18 14.70 6.46
CA LYS A 642 -34.30 15.22 5.39
C LYS A 642 -34.16 16.74 5.38
N THR A 643 -34.30 17.36 6.55
CA THR A 643 -34.22 18.80 6.77
C THR A 643 -32.94 19.20 7.50
N CYS A 644 -32.46 20.40 7.22
CA CYS A 644 -31.44 21.05 8.02
C CYS A 644 -32.03 21.42 9.40
N VAL A 645 -31.38 20.96 10.47
CA VAL A 645 -31.77 21.21 11.87
C VAL A 645 -31.00 22.41 12.45
N LEU A 646 -29.74 22.57 12.06
CA LEU A 646 -28.85 23.65 12.48
C LEU A 646 -27.86 23.92 11.35
N ASN A 647 -27.64 25.19 11.04
CA ASN A 647 -26.61 25.69 10.13
C ASN A 647 -26.12 27.01 10.74
N LEU A 648 -24.88 27.05 11.21
CA LEU A 648 -24.32 28.17 11.97
C LEU A 648 -22.84 28.37 11.62
N GLY A 649 -22.37 29.61 11.64
CA GLY A 649 -20.95 29.91 11.61
C GLY A 649 -20.28 29.46 12.91
N THR A 650 -18.97 29.19 12.87
CA THR A 650 -18.22 28.84 14.08
C THR A 650 -18.28 29.91 15.20
N PRO A 651 -18.35 31.24 14.93
CA PRO A 651 -18.56 32.24 15.98
C PRO A 651 -19.89 32.04 16.74
N ASP A 652 -20.99 31.77 16.03
CA ASP A 652 -22.34 31.64 16.60
C ASP A 652 -22.45 30.51 17.62
N LEU A 653 -21.64 29.45 17.45
CA LEU A 653 -21.56 28.33 18.39
C LEU A 653 -21.03 28.72 19.78
N TYR A 654 -20.34 29.85 19.90
CA TYR A 654 -19.94 30.44 21.18
C TYR A 654 -21.00 31.38 21.78
N GLY A 655 -21.87 31.96 20.95
CA GLY A 655 -22.72 33.09 21.33
C GLY A 655 -21.91 34.22 21.98
N SER A 656 -22.40 34.77 23.08
CA SER A 656 -21.73 35.84 23.85
C SER A 656 -20.43 35.43 24.57
N SER A 657 -19.87 34.26 24.28
CA SER A 657 -18.66 33.70 24.92
C SER A 657 -17.49 33.45 23.94
N ASP A 658 -17.53 34.05 22.75
CA ASP A 658 -16.40 34.05 21.80
C ASP A 658 -15.21 34.81 22.43
N PRO A 659 -14.02 34.19 22.57
CA PRO A 659 -12.85 34.84 23.15
C PRO A 659 -11.99 35.55 22.10
N TYR A 660 -12.33 35.44 20.80
CA TYR A 660 -11.52 35.91 19.69
C TYR A 660 -12.12 37.21 19.12
N GLN A 661 -11.32 38.28 19.10
CA GLN A 661 -11.72 39.53 18.43
C GLN A 661 -11.53 39.38 16.92
N ARG A 662 -12.62 39.03 16.22
CA ARG A 662 -12.63 38.84 14.77
C ARG A 662 -12.93 40.18 14.08
N VAL A 663 -12.00 40.69 13.28
CA VAL A 663 -12.13 42.01 12.63
C VAL A 663 -12.91 41.88 11.31
N PRO A 664 -13.88 42.78 11.00
CA PRO A 664 -14.60 42.77 9.72
C PRO A 664 -13.68 42.85 8.49
N ARG A 665 -14.06 42.17 7.41
CA ARG A 665 -13.36 42.24 6.11
C ARG A 665 -13.81 43.47 5.32
N SER A 666 -12.98 44.50 5.24
CA SER A 666 -13.24 45.68 4.40
C SER A 666 -13.61 45.31 2.95
N PRO A 667 -14.77 45.74 2.41
CA PRO A 667 -15.21 45.35 1.07
C PRO A 667 -14.22 45.72 -0.06
N LYS A 668 -13.79 44.73 -0.84
CA LYS A 668 -12.93 44.95 -2.02
C LYS A 668 -13.75 45.51 -3.19
N ARG A 669 -13.69 46.83 -3.37
CA ARG A 669 -14.42 47.60 -4.38
C ARG A 669 -13.92 47.36 -5.81
N ASN A 670 -14.27 46.21 -6.40
CA ASN A 670 -14.00 45.90 -7.81
C ASN A 670 -14.91 46.71 -8.75
N ALA A 671 -14.52 47.94 -9.06
CA ALA A 671 -15.18 48.75 -10.09
C ALA A 671 -14.23 49.75 -10.76
N ILE A 672 -13.84 49.47 -12.01
CA ILE A 672 -13.57 50.44 -13.09
C ILE A 672 -13.75 49.69 -14.42
N LEU A 673 -14.36 50.35 -15.40
CA LEU A 673 -14.78 49.77 -16.67
C LEU A 673 -13.73 49.94 -17.78
N GLN A 674 -13.92 49.21 -18.87
CA GLN A 674 -13.14 49.31 -20.10
C GLN A 674 -13.29 50.67 -20.76
N ALA A 675 -12.20 51.17 -21.36
CA ALA A 675 -12.23 52.13 -22.45
C ALA A 675 -11.07 51.82 -23.42
N ASN A 676 -11.36 51.75 -24.72
CA ASN A 676 -10.33 51.71 -25.75
C ASN A 676 -9.85 53.15 -26.04
N ASP A 677 -8.55 53.34 -26.23
CA ASP A 677 -8.02 53.63 -27.58
C ASP A 677 -6.52 53.31 -27.63
N SER A 678 -5.80 53.82 -28.63
CA SER A 678 -4.61 53.16 -29.20
C SER A 678 -3.40 54.07 -29.44
N THR A 679 -2.25 53.42 -29.63
CA THR A 679 -0.94 53.95 -30.09
C THR A 679 0.02 54.60 -29.06
N ALA A 680 1.32 54.61 -29.44
CA ALA A 680 2.48 55.24 -28.79
C ALA A 680 3.17 54.55 -27.58
N VAL A 681 4.21 53.73 -27.91
CA VAL A 681 5.54 53.56 -27.28
C VAL A 681 5.91 54.53 -26.13
N GLU A 682 6.58 54.17 -25.03
CA GLU A 682 7.83 53.38 -24.88
C GLU A 682 8.04 52.74 -23.47
N GLN A 683 8.97 51.77 -23.36
CA GLN A 683 9.79 51.34 -22.18
C GLN A 683 9.05 50.92 -20.87
N GLU A 684 9.44 49.87 -20.12
CA GLU A 684 10.68 49.08 -20.06
C GLU A 684 10.48 47.54 -20.22
N ARG A 685 11.59 46.79 -20.28
CA ARG A 685 11.64 45.31 -20.27
C ARG A 685 12.88 44.81 -19.52
N CYS A 686 12.71 43.86 -18.61
CA CYS A 686 13.59 42.68 -18.37
C CYS A 686 12.74 41.62 -17.65
N ARG A 687 12.60 40.34 -18.04
CA ARG A 687 13.51 39.29 -18.57
C ARG A 687 14.53 38.75 -17.57
N SER A 688 14.24 37.54 -17.06
CA SER A 688 15.18 36.51 -16.60
C SER A 688 16.13 36.08 -17.73
N PRO A 689 17.31 35.46 -17.44
CA PRO A 689 17.36 34.01 -17.19
C PRO A 689 18.44 33.58 -16.15
N SER A 690 18.91 32.33 -16.23
CA SER A 690 19.65 31.60 -15.18
C SER A 690 21.10 31.22 -15.54
N SER A 691 21.88 30.92 -14.49
CA SER A 691 23.01 29.97 -14.42
C SER A 691 24.46 30.38 -14.74
N ASP A 692 25.35 29.81 -13.91
CA ASP A 692 26.78 29.46 -14.08
C ASP A 692 27.86 30.53 -14.32
N GLN A 693 28.69 30.79 -13.28
CA GLN A 693 30.04 30.19 -13.19
C GLN A 693 30.73 30.37 -11.82
N LYS A 694 31.93 29.77 -11.66
CA LYS A 694 32.61 29.45 -10.37
C LYS A 694 33.57 30.55 -9.86
N SER A 695 33.64 30.74 -8.55
CA SER A 695 34.90 31.02 -7.81
C SER A 695 34.74 30.63 -6.31
N VAL A 696 35.75 30.88 -5.47
CA VAL A 696 36.05 30.08 -4.24
C VAL A 696 36.19 30.93 -2.98
N ASP A 697 35.87 30.32 -1.82
CA ASP A 697 36.13 30.73 -0.43
C ASP A 697 35.61 32.08 0.09
N LYS A 698 34.56 32.02 0.92
CA LYS A 698 34.76 31.96 2.39
C LYS A 698 33.50 31.61 3.18
N ILE A 699 33.71 31.01 4.35
CA ILE A 699 32.71 30.86 5.41
C ILE A 699 32.56 32.21 6.11
N ASP A 700 31.32 32.67 6.31
CA ASP A 700 30.98 33.43 7.51
C ASP A 700 29.53 33.12 7.96
N SER A 701 29.24 33.28 9.24
CA SER A 701 28.07 32.68 9.90
C SER A 701 27.03 33.70 10.35
N SER A 702 25.83 33.67 9.76
CA SER A 702 24.68 34.47 10.18
C SER A 702 23.35 33.71 10.11
N PHE A 703 23.29 32.57 10.82
CA PHE A 703 22.01 31.91 11.15
C PHE A 703 21.14 32.87 12.00
N SER A 704 20.25 33.62 11.34
CA SER A 704 19.25 34.43 12.04
C SER A 704 18.27 33.52 12.75
N ARG A 705 18.24 33.60 14.09
CA ARG A 705 17.43 32.76 14.96
C ARG A 705 15.96 33.22 14.97
N SER A 706 15.14 32.70 14.06
CA SER A 706 13.69 32.68 14.26
C SER A 706 13.35 31.67 15.37
N ARG A 707 13.32 32.15 16.61
CA ARG A 707 12.98 31.35 17.81
C ARG A 707 11.46 31.16 17.95
N SER A 708 11.09 30.10 18.67
CA SER A 708 9.69 29.70 18.89
C SER A 708 8.88 30.72 19.72
N SER A 709 7.59 30.76 19.41
CA SER A 709 6.44 31.11 20.28
C SER A 709 6.47 32.42 21.09
N SER A 710 5.54 33.32 20.77
CA SER A 710 5.01 34.36 21.68
C SER A 710 3.51 34.55 21.45
N MET A 711 2.76 34.81 22.52
CA MET A 711 1.33 35.17 22.44
C MET A 711 1.19 36.66 22.08
N SER A 712 1.39 37.00 20.81
CA SER A 712 1.38 38.39 20.32
C SER A 712 0.86 38.51 18.88
N SER A 713 -0.18 37.74 18.55
CA SER A 713 -0.94 37.81 17.30
C SER A 713 -2.41 37.47 17.58
N LEU A 714 -3.05 38.28 18.42
CA LEU A 714 -4.52 38.30 18.55
C LEU A 714 -5.16 39.07 17.38
N ASP A 715 -4.38 39.94 16.73
CA ASP A 715 -4.78 40.66 15.53
C ASP A 715 -4.91 39.69 14.34
N ASN A 716 -6.11 39.65 13.73
CA ASN A 716 -6.44 38.96 12.48
C ASN A 716 -6.51 37.41 12.48
N VAL A 717 -7.25 36.81 13.42
CA VAL A 717 -7.80 35.45 13.22
C VAL A 717 -9.11 35.56 12.42
N SER A 718 -9.07 35.25 11.12
CA SER A 718 -10.21 35.49 10.21
C SER A 718 -11.20 34.33 10.05
N SER A 719 -10.84 33.11 10.45
CA SER A 719 -11.70 31.92 10.34
C SER A 719 -11.33 30.87 11.40
N GLU A 720 -12.24 29.93 11.66
CA GLU A 720 -12.07 28.86 12.65
C GLU A 720 -12.74 27.57 12.14
N ALA A 721 -11.91 26.61 11.74
CA ALA A 721 -12.36 25.36 11.12
C ALA A 721 -12.82 24.34 12.17
N ILE A 722 -13.84 23.56 11.82
CA ILE A 722 -14.33 22.44 12.64
C ILE A 722 -13.63 21.16 12.18
N LEU A 723 -12.84 20.56 13.07
CA LEU A 723 -11.93 19.46 12.76
C LEU A 723 -12.37 18.11 13.35
N CYS A 724 -13.09 18.14 14.47
CA CYS A 724 -13.56 16.96 15.17
C CYS A 724 -15.06 17.07 15.47
N LEU A 725 -15.82 16.00 15.26
CA LEU A 725 -17.25 15.92 15.55
C LEU A 725 -17.57 14.57 16.20
N SER A 726 -18.23 14.58 17.36
CA SER A 726 -18.53 13.38 18.16
C SER A 726 -19.94 13.43 18.71
N PHE A 727 -20.81 12.50 18.28
CA PHE A 727 -22.15 12.33 18.86
C PHE A 727 -22.06 11.45 20.12
N ALA A 728 -22.59 11.94 21.25
CA ALA A 728 -22.54 11.25 22.53
C ALA A 728 -23.82 11.46 23.35
N GLU A 729 -24.10 10.51 24.25
CA GLU A 729 -25.09 10.68 25.31
C GLU A 729 -24.36 11.15 26.58
N ALA A 730 -24.42 12.44 26.85
CA ALA A 730 -23.55 13.09 27.83
C ALA A 730 -24.22 14.28 28.54
N PHE A 731 -23.66 14.68 29.67
CA PHE A 731 -24.07 15.93 30.35
C PHE A 731 -23.53 17.14 29.56
N CYS A 732 -24.43 17.99 29.07
CA CYS A 732 -24.06 19.17 28.30
C CYS A 732 -23.69 20.36 29.19
N ARG A 733 -24.20 20.46 30.42
CA ARG A 733 -24.06 21.61 31.33
C ARG A 733 -23.80 21.16 32.78
N LYS A 734 -23.24 22.07 33.59
CA LYS A 734 -22.99 21.85 35.03
C LYS A 734 -24.25 21.64 35.88
N SER A 735 -25.41 22.02 35.36
CA SER A 735 -26.72 21.89 35.99
C SER A 735 -27.49 20.64 35.59
N ASP A 736 -26.97 19.85 34.64
CA ASP A 736 -27.70 18.70 34.10
C ASP A 736 -27.71 17.55 35.11
N SER A 737 -28.90 17.06 35.45
CA SER A 737 -29.11 15.95 36.40
C SER A 737 -29.12 14.57 35.77
N MET A 738 -29.03 14.48 34.43
CA MET A 738 -28.94 13.26 33.65
C MET A 738 -28.25 13.54 32.30
N THR A 739 -27.84 12.49 31.59
CA THR A 739 -27.26 12.59 30.25
C THR A 739 -28.32 12.91 29.19
N PHE A 740 -27.91 13.56 28.11
CA PHE A 740 -28.75 13.85 26.95
C PHE A 740 -28.03 13.54 25.63
N PRO A 741 -28.75 13.23 24.54
CA PRO A 741 -28.19 13.24 23.20
C PRO A 741 -27.52 14.58 22.90
N SER A 742 -26.28 14.52 22.41
CA SER A 742 -25.43 15.70 22.20
C SER A 742 -24.50 15.53 21.01
N LEU A 743 -24.07 16.65 20.44
CA LEU A 743 -22.99 16.72 19.45
C LEU A 743 -21.88 17.60 20.00
N TRP A 744 -20.66 17.06 20.06
CA TRP A 744 -19.48 17.77 20.54
C TRP A 744 -18.57 18.13 19.35
N VAL A 745 -18.09 19.36 19.37
CA VAL A 745 -17.50 20.06 18.21
C VAL A 745 -16.12 20.56 18.59
N GLY A 746 -15.07 20.05 17.94
CA GLY A 746 -13.67 20.44 18.18
C GLY A 746 -13.11 21.31 17.06
N THR A 747 -12.47 22.43 17.41
CA THR A 747 -12.02 23.45 16.45
C THR A 747 -10.50 23.53 16.26
N SER A 748 -10.06 24.20 15.19
CA SER A 748 -8.66 24.50 14.90
C SER A 748 -8.00 25.42 15.94
N LEU A 749 -8.76 26.27 16.63
CA LEU A 749 -8.25 27.14 17.69
C LEU A 749 -8.17 26.46 19.07
N GLY A 750 -8.52 25.16 19.14
CA GLY A 750 -8.41 24.36 20.36
C GLY A 750 -9.61 24.46 21.31
N SER A 751 -10.76 24.93 20.82
CA SER A 751 -12.02 24.89 21.58
C SER A 751 -12.77 23.58 21.37
N VAL A 752 -13.46 23.13 22.42
CA VAL A 752 -14.49 22.09 22.32
C VAL A 752 -15.82 22.67 22.82
N LEU A 753 -16.83 22.62 21.95
CA LEU A 753 -18.18 23.15 22.17
C LEU A 753 -19.18 21.99 22.22
N ALA A 754 -20.17 22.05 23.10
CA ALA A 754 -21.24 21.05 23.17
C ALA A 754 -22.58 21.61 22.68
N VAL A 755 -23.24 20.90 21.75
CA VAL A 755 -24.58 21.20 21.23
C VAL A 755 -25.56 20.17 21.82
N SER A 756 -26.58 20.64 22.53
CA SER A 756 -27.64 19.82 23.12
C SER A 756 -28.68 19.46 22.05
N LEU A 757 -29.13 18.20 22.03
CA LEU A 757 -30.06 17.68 21.02
C LEU A 757 -31.33 17.12 21.70
N THR A 758 -32.48 17.76 21.45
CA THR A 758 -33.78 17.27 21.93
C THR A 758 -34.44 16.42 20.84
N LEU A 759 -34.56 15.12 21.09
CA LEU A 759 -35.18 14.17 20.16
C LEU A 759 -36.67 13.96 20.50
N PRO A 760 -37.61 14.15 19.56
CA PRO A 760 -39.02 13.80 19.73
C PRO A 760 -39.23 12.33 20.10
N SER A 761 -40.06 12.08 21.12
CA SER A 761 -40.25 10.74 21.72
C SER A 761 -41.15 9.81 20.91
N GLU A 762 -42.28 10.31 20.39
CA GLU A 762 -43.31 9.49 19.74
C GLU A 762 -43.52 9.79 18.24
N SER A 763 -43.07 10.93 17.73
CA SER A 763 -43.48 11.44 16.41
C SER A 763 -42.35 12.09 15.58
N ARG A 764 -41.19 11.42 15.47
CA ARG A 764 -40.03 11.81 14.61
C ARG A 764 -40.31 12.04 13.11
N GLN A 765 -41.54 11.86 12.64
CA GLN A 765 -41.97 12.17 11.27
C GLN A 765 -42.77 13.48 11.16
N SER A 766 -43.16 14.10 12.28
CA SER A 766 -43.95 15.34 12.31
C SER A 766 -43.47 16.39 13.32
N GLN A 767 -42.58 16.02 14.25
CA GLN A 767 -41.86 16.95 15.11
C GLN A 767 -40.37 16.98 14.71
N PRO A 768 -39.75 18.17 14.56
CA PRO A 768 -38.32 18.29 14.29
C PRO A 768 -37.49 17.98 15.53
N VAL A 769 -36.26 17.52 15.31
CA VAL A 769 -35.20 17.58 16.33
C VAL A 769 -34.85 19.05 16.59
N ILE A 770 -34.63 19.42 17.85
CA ILE A 770 -34.12 20.75 18.23
C ILE A 770 -32.64 20.60 18.61
N ALA A 771 -31.77 21.33 17.93
CA ALA A 771 -30.36 21.46 18.31
C ALA A 771 -30.08 22.87 18.84
N SER A 772 -29.29 23.00 19.90
CA SER A 772 -28.90 24.31 20.45
C SER A 772 -27.52 24.28 21.11
N PRO A 773 -26.66 25.30 20.93
CA PRO A 773 -25.44 25.42 21.71
C PRO A 773 -25.74 25.39 23.22
N SER A 774 -25.05 24.52 23.96
CA SER A 774 -25.31 24.33 25.40
C SER A 774 -24.81 25.49 26.27
N GLY A 775 -23.85 26.28 25.77
CA GLY A 775 -23.06 27.25 26.53
C GLY A 775 -21.77 26.65 27.14
N THR A 776 -21.54 25.34 27.01
CA THR A 776 -20.34 24.68 27.53
C THR A 776 -19.19 24.75 26.54
N ILE A 777 -18.04 25.24 27.03
CA ILE A 777 -16.83 25.49 26.26
C ILE A 777 -15.61 24.99 27.05
N PHE A 778 -14.84 24.07 26.47
CA PHE A 778 -13.51 23.68 26.96
C PHE A 778 -12.43 24.26 26.04
N ARG A 779 -11.25 24.60 26.59
CA ARG A 779 -10.13 25.18 25.81
C ARG A 779 -8.80 24.47 26.07
N LEU A 780 -8.19 24.00 24.99
CA LEU A 780 -6.93 23.26 24.91
C LEU A 780 -5.87 24.10 24.16
N LYS A 781 -4.63 23.62 24.04
CA LYS A 781 -3.59 24.25 23.20
C LYS A 781 -3.49 23.53 21.86
N GLY A 782 -3.56 24.25 20.74
CA GLY A 782 -3.54 23.67 19.40
C GLY A 782 -4.85 22.98 19.03
N SER A 783 -4.99 22.62 17.76
CA SER A 783 -6.19 22.05 17.15
C SER A 783 -6.72 20.82 17.89
N ILE A 784 -8.05 20.70 18.03
CA ILE A 784 -8.69 19.49 18.56
C ILE A 784 -8.63 18.37 17.53
N LEU A 785 -8.24 17.17 17.97
CA LEU A 785 -8.10 15.98 17.13
C LEU A 785 -9.14 14.90 17.48
N SER A 786 -9.36 14.61 18.76
CA SER A 786 -10.32 13.59 19.20
C SER A 786 -11.09 14.00 20.46
N ILE A 787 -12.34 13.54 20.53
CA ILE A 787 -13.31 13.79 21.60
C ILE A 787 -14.01 12.45 21.90
N SER A 788 -13.77 11.89 23.09
CA SER A 788 -14.33 10.60 23.52
C SER A 788 -14.85 10.68 24.96
N PHE A 789 -15.66 9.69 25.36
CA PHE A 789 -16.29 9.65 26.68
C PHE A 789 -16.03 8.31 27.35
N LEU A 790 -15.82 8.33 28.66
CA LEU A 790 -15.79 7.15 29.51
C LEU A 790 -16.94 7.21 30.52
N ASP A 791 -17.45 6.05 30.93
CA ASP A 791 -18.39 5.94 32.04
C ASP A 791 -17.68 6.13 33.41
N ALA A 792 -18.45 6.02 34.50
CA ALA A 792 -17.92 6.13 35.87
C ALA A 792 -16.85 5.06 36.22
N ASN A 793 -16.79 3.96 35.46
CA ASN A 793 -15.83 2.86 35.63
C ASN A 793 -14.59 3.00 34.72
N GLY A 794 -14.51 4.05 33.89
CA GLY A 794 -13.44 4.24 32.91
C GLY A 794 -13.62 3.46 31.60
N VAL A 795 -14.77 2.82 31.37
CA VAL A 795 -15.07 2.07 30.15
C VAL A 795 -15.42 3.03 29.01
N LEU A 796 -14.82 2.83 27.84
CA LEU A 796 -15.05 3.65 26.64
C LEU A 796 -16.51 3.58 26.16
N MET A 797 -17.20 4.71 26.21
CA MET A 797 -18.54 4.87 25.67
C MET A 797 -18.46 5.09 24.15
N LEU A 798 -18.98 4.13 23.38
CA LEU A 798 -19.11 4.25 21.93
C LEU A 798 -20.42 4.95 21.55
N PRO A 799 -20.47 5.73 20.44
CA PRO A 799 -21.72 6.33 19.95
C PRO A 799 -22.80 5.28 19.68
N LEU A 800 -24.04 5.56 20.12
CA LEU A 800 -25.19 4.67 19.88
C LEU A 800 -25.42 4.46 18.37
N SER A 801 -25.74 3.22 17.99
CA SER A 801 -26.08 2.86 16.61
C SER A 801 -27.24 1.85 16.57
N GLU A 802 -28.10 1.95 15.54
CA GLU A 802 -29.11 0.93 15.28
C GLU A 802 -28.48 -0.25 14.53
N GLN A 803 -28.66 -1.49 15.01
CA GLN A 803 -28.26 -2.68 14.26
C GLN A 803 -29.07 -2.81 12.96
N TRP A 804 -28.39 -2.98 11.82
CA TRP A 804 -29.01 -3.08 10.51
C TRP A 804 -30.01 -4.24 10.42
N LYS A 805 -31.16 -3.99 9.77
CA LYS A 805 -32.23 -4.96 9.53
C LYS A 805 -32.71 -4.85 8.09
N ASP A 806 -33.05 -5.99 7.48
CA ASP A 806 -33.59 -5.98 6.12
C ASP A 806 -35.07 -5.58 6.13
N ARG A 807 -35.37 -4.35 5.68
CA ARG A 807 -36.75 -3.83 5.65
C ARG A 807 -37.65 -4.48 4.61
N THR A 808 -37.18 -5.50 3.86
CA THR A 808 -38.04 -6.25 2.93
C THR A 808 -38.87 -7.36 3.58
N ASP A 809 -38.52 -7.81 4.80
CA ASP A 809 -39.28 -8.88 5.47
C ASP A 809 -40.54 -8.33 6.15
N SER A 810 -41.66 -8.36 5.42
CA SER A 810 -42.94 -7.76 5.83
C SER A 810 -43.69 -8.54 6.92
N ARG A 811 -43.06 -9.55 7.54
CA ARG A 811 -43.68 -10.51 8.46
C ARG A 811 -43.58 -10.15 9.95
N GLU A 812 -42.63 -9.32 10.37
CA GLU A 812 -42.46 -8.93 11.78
C GLU A 812 -43.13 -7.58 12.12
N ARG A 813 -44.42 -7.40 11.75
CA ARG A 813 -45.13 -6.13 12.03
C ARG A 813 -45.75 -6.04 13.43
N ASP A 814 -45.94 -7.16 14.12
CA ASP A 814 -46.64 -7.21 15.42
C ASP A 814 -45.72 -7.15 16.67
N ASP A 815 -44.44 -7.56 16.57
CA ASP A 815 -43.53 -7.63 17.75
C ASP A 815 -43.07 -6.24 18.27
N ARG A 816 -43.67 -5.17 17.74
CA ARG A 816 -43.36 -3.75 18.00
C ARG A 816 -43.89 -3.23 19.34
N ARG A 817 -44.37 -4.10 20.25
CA ARG A 817 -45.09 -3.74 21.48
C ARG A 817 -44.46 -4.20 22.80
N THR A 818 -43.38 -4.99 22.79
CA THR A 818 -42.90 -5.62 24.05
C THR A 818 -41.37 -5.70 24.22
N ARG A 819 -40.58 -4.94 23.46
CA ARG A 819 -39.12 -4.82 23.68
C ARG A 819 -38.74 -3.40 24.07
N SER A 820 -38.52 -3.21 25.36
CA SER A 820 -37.81 -2.05 25.92
C SER A 820 -36.37 -1.99 25.41
N TYR A 821 -35.71 -0.84 25.63
CA TYR A 821 -34.31 -0.62 25.30
C TYR A 821 -33.42 -1.74 25.87
N SER A 822 -32.98 -2.64 25.00
CA SER A 822 -32.14 -3.81 25.33
C SER A 822 -31.21 -4.12 24.15
N ALA A 823 -30.51 -3.08 23.67
CA ALA A 823 -29.26 -3.29 22.96
C ALA A 823 -28.22 -3.72 24.00
N ARG A 824 -27.46 -4.79 23.74
CA ARG A 824 -26.42 -5.28 24.66
C ARG A 824 -25.18 -4.39 24.64
N ALA A 825 -25.26 -3.26 25.34
CA ALA A 825 -24.11 -2.81 26.11
C ALA A 825 -23.68 -3.96 27.05
N ARG A 826 -22.38 -4.10 27.35
CA ARG A 826 -21.92 -5.11 28.31
C ARG A 826 -22.44 -4.72 29.69
N VAL A 827 -23.42 -5.46 30.20
CA VAL A 827 -23.91 -5.27 31.57
C VAL A 827 -22.81 -5.76 32.51
N SER A 828 -22.12 -4.81 33.15
CA SER A 828 -21.15 -5.09 34.20
C SER A 828 -21.80 -5.97 35.29
N PRO A 829 -21.16 -7.07 35.74
CA PRO A 829 -21.73 -7.96 36.74
C PRO A 829 -21.77 -7.25 38.10
N THR A 830 -22.93 -6.68 38.45
CA THR A 830 -23.12 -5.96 39.70
C THR A 830 -23.15 -6.90 40.91
N THR A 831 -22.44 -6.52 41.97
CA THR A 831 -22.59 -7.12 43.30
C THR A 831 -22.55 -6.06 44.39
N SER A 832 -23.37 -6.28 45.43
CA SER A 832 -23.62 -5.42 46.61
C SER A 832 -24.39 -4.12 46.33
N LEU A 833 -25.30 -3.78 47.26
CA LEU A 833 -26.08 -2.54 47.22
C LEU A 833 -25.37 -1.46 48.03
N SER A 834 -25.14 -0.30 47.42
CA SER A 834 -24.88 0.95 48.14
C SER A 834 -25.62 2.09 47.43
N SER A 835 -26.27 2.95 48.20
CA SER A 835 -27.17 3.99 47.69
C SER A 835 -26.44 5.31 47.48
N GLU A 836 -26.09 5.66 46.24
CA GLU A 836 -26.03 7.03 45.71
C GLU A 836 -26.05 7.01 44.16
N PRO A 837 -26.71 7.98 43.49
CA PRO A 837 -26.69 8.09 42.03
C PRO A 837 -25.39 8.76 41.57
N ARG A 838 -24.36 7.96 41.26
CA ARG A 838 -23.08 8.43 40.68
C ARG A 838 -23.02 8.19 39.17
N ASP A 839 -23.94 8.82 38.44
CA ASP A 839 -23.87 8.98 36.99
C ASP A 839 -22.77 10.01 36.64
N ALA A 840 -21.52 9.65 36.89
CA ALA A 840 -20.34 10.42 36.50
C ALA A 840 -19.83 9.94 35.14
N GLN A 841 -19.39 10.86 34.30
CA GLN A 841 -18.69 10.55 33.04
C GLN A 841 -17.36 11.29 32.97
N PHE A 842 -16.43 10.78 32.17
CA PHE A 842 -15.16 11.45 31.90
C PHE A 842 -15.05 11.81 30.41
N ALA A 843 -15.08 13.10 30.09
CA ALA A 843 -14.79 13.59 28.74
C ALA A 843 -13.27 13.61 28.51
N VAL A 844 -12.82 12.84 27.51
CA VAL A 844 -11.43 12.75 27.06
C VAL A 844 -11.26 13.68 25.86
N LEU A 845 -10.53 14.78 26.07
CA LEU A 845 -10.31 15.81 25.04
C LEU A 845 -8.83 15.83 24.66
N ALA A 846 -8.51 15.57 23.38
CA ALA A 846 -7.14 15.52 22.87
C ALA A 846 -6.90 16.53 21.75
N SER A 847 -5.81 17.28 21.85
CA SER A 847 -5.35 18.25 20.85
C SER A 847 -3.94 17.93 20.34
N GLU A 848 -3.48 18.64 19.30
CA GLU A 848 -2.12 18.58 18.76
C GLU A 848 -0.97 18.66 19.79
N LYS A 849 -1.24 19.19 21.00
CA LYS A 849 -0.21 19.52 22.01
C LYS A 849 -0.49 18.96 23.40
N GLN A 850 -1.74 18.66 23.76
CA GLN A 850 -2.11 18.23 25.12
C GLN A 850 -3.45 17.50 25.20
N ALA A 851 -3.52 16.50 26.08
CA ALA A 851 -4.76 15.83 26.47
C ALA A 851 -5.27 16.36 27.82
N ARG A 852 -6.59 16.35 28.02
CA ARG A 852 -7.25 16.66 29.30
C ARG A 852 -8.46 15.77 29.54
N ILE A 853 -8.68 15.42 30.81
CA ILE A 853 -9.85 14.67 31.26
C ILE A 853 -10.71 15.57 32.14
N PHE A 854 -12.00 15.65 31.81
CA PHE A 854 -12.98 16.43 32.56
C PHE A 854 -14.09 15.54 33.12
N ALA A 855 -14.31 15.60 34.44
CA ALA A 855 -15.45 14.96 35.06
C ALA A 855 -16.75 15.71 34.72
N LEU A 856 -17.77 15.02 34.25
CA LEU A 856 -19.10 15.53 33.96
C LEU A 856 -20.10 15.00 35.01
N PRO A 857 -21.16 15.77 35.37
CA PRO A 857 -21.50 17.12 34.88
C PRO A 857 -20.63 18.26 35.41
N SER A 858 -19.75 18.05 36.39
CA SER A 858 -19.07 19.17 37.09
C SER A 858 -18.14 20.04 36.22
N GLN A 859 -17.70 19.52 35.09
CA GLN A 859 -16.69 20.07 34.18
C GLN A 859 -15.34 20.33 34.86
N THR A 860 -15.01 19.55 35.89
CA THR A 860 -13.75 19.65 36.63
C THR A 860 -12.63 18.95 35.87
N CYS A 861 -11.56 19.66 35.52
CA CYS A 861 -10.36 19.05 34.92
C CYS A 861 -9.64 18.20 35.97
N LEU A 862 -9.68 16.88 35.82
CA LEU A 862 -9.01 15.93 36.72
C LEU A 862 -7.53 15.75 36.35
N SER A 863 -7.30 15.48 35.06
CA SER A 863 -6.00 15.04 34.53
C SER A 863 -5.62 15.88 33.31
N LYS A 864 -4.32 16.10 33.12
CA LYS A 864 -3.76 16.82 31.96
C LYS A 864 -2.36 16.32 31.64
N ALA A 865 -2.12 15.96 30.39
CA ALA A 865 -0.80 15.66 29.86
C ALA A 865 -0.43 16.65 28.74
N THR A 866 0.85 17.06 28.69
CA THR A 866 1.43 17.66 27.48
C THR A 866 1.89 16.50 26.59
N LEU A 867 1.33 16.41 25.38
CA LEU A 867 1.61 15.30 24.45
C LEU A 867 2.91 15.54 23.67
N THR A 868 3.22 16.80 23.35
CA THR A 868 4.50 17.21 22.77
C THR A 868 4.71 18.73 22.93
N GLU A 869 5.96 19.15 23.15
CA GLU A 869 6.33 20.57 23.24
C GLU A 869 6.92 21.10 21.93
N THR A 870 7.69 20.28 21.21
CA THR A 870 8.50 20.68 20.04
C THR A 870 7.91 20.22 18.71
N SER A 871 7.00 19.24 18.71
CA SER A 871 6.35 18.68 17.52
C SER A 871 4.83 18.91 17.57
N PHE A 872 4.05 18.13 16.83
CA PHE A 872 2.58 18.08 16.94
C PHE A 872 2.10 16.63 16.81
N VAL A 873 0.98 16.32 17.47
CA VAL A 873 0.26 15.05 17.29
C VAL A 873 -0.44 15.07 15.93
N VAL A 874 -0.24 14.02 15.13
CA VAL A 874 -0.79 13.87 13.76
C VAL A 874 -2.13 13.14 13.81
N CYS A 875 -2.20 12.09 14.63
CA CYS A 875 -3.39 11.27 14.83
C CYS A 875 -3.43 10.87 16.31
N THR A 876 -4.61 10.88 16.92
CA THR A 876 -4.81 10.37 18.28
C THR A 876 -6.21 9.84 18.44
N GLU A 877 -6.35 8.74 19.18
CA GLU A 877 -7.62 8.04 19.36
C GLU A 877 -7.69 7.41 20.74
N VAL A 878 -8.90 7.31 21.30
CA VAL A 878 -9.16 6.52 22.50
C VAL A 878 -9.65 5.15 22.09
N LEU A 879 -8.93 4.09 22.49
CA LEU A 879 -9.24 2.71 22.14
C LEU A 879 -9.10 1.80 23.35
N SER A 880 -9.82 0.67 23.34
CA SER A 880 -9.69 -0.39 24.35
C SER A 880 -8.79 -1.51 23.86
N ILE A 881 -7.98 -2.07 24.77
CA ILE A 881 -7.16 -3.26 24.52
C ILE A 881 -7.94 -4.50 24.99
N ARG A 882 -8.40 -5.32 24.04
CA ARG A 882 -9.37 -6.42 24.26
C ARG A 882 -8.98 -7.45 25.31
N THR A 883 -7.69 -7.69 25.54
CA THR A 883 -7.17 -8.65 26.51
C THR A 883 -7.24 -8.17 27.97
N VAL A 884 -7.48 -6.87 28.19
CA VAL A 884 -7.59 -6.23 29.51
C VAL A 884 -8.89 -5.40 29.64
N ASP A 885 -9.68 -5.33 28.57
CA ASP A 885 -10.90 -4.53 28.35
C ASP A 885 -10.83 -3.04 28.74
N THR A 886 -9.62 -2.53 28.97
CA THR A 886 -9.35 -1.18 29.52
C THR A 886 -9.04 -0.20 28.39
N ALA A 887 -9.50 1.04 28.54
CA ALA A 887 -9.27 2.13 27.58
C ALA A 887 -7.92 2.84 27.78
N CYS A 888 -7.30 3.27 26.67
CA CYS A 888 -6.11 4.12 26.64
C CYS A 888 -6.21 5.18 25.56
N LEU A 889 -5.54 6.31 25.76
CA LEU A 889 -5.32 7.33 24.72
C LEU A 889 -4.02 7.00 23.99
N VAL A 890 -4.09 6.87 22.67
CA VAL A 890 -2.92 6.62 21.80
C VAL A 890 -2.67 7.85 20.95
N CYS A 891 -1.40 8.25 20.79
CA CYS A 891 -0.97 9.39 19.98
C CYS A 891 0.15 8.97 19.02
N TYR A 892 0.04 9.35 17.75
CA TYR A 892 1.14 9.34 16.78
C TYR A 892 1.60 10.79 16.55
N ILE A 893 2.89 11.05 16.77
CA ILE A 893 3.49 12.38 16.80
C ILE A 893 4.38 12.57 15.56
N ALA A 894 4.43 13.78 14.98
CA ALA A 894 5.09 14.04 13.70
C ALA A 894 6.61 13.80 13.69
N ASN A 895 7.27 13.75 14.86
CA ASN A 895 8.66 13.30 14.98
C ASN A 895 8.84 11.80 14.67
N GLY A 896 7.77 11.02 14.75
CA GLY A 896 7.68 9.61 14.40
C GLY A 896 7.34 8.66 15.55
N ASN A 897 7.04 9.20 16.72
CA ASN A 897 6.83 8.43 17.94
C ASN A 897 5.36 8.02 18.08
N ILE A 898 5.12 6.80 18.56
CA ILE A 898 3.82 6.36 19.08
C ILE A 898 3.91 6.36 20.60
N VAL A 899 2.98 7.08 21.25
CA VAL A 899 2.91 7.22 22.71
C VAL A 899 1.52 6.79 23.20
N VAL A 900 1.46 6.04 24.29
CA VAL A 900 0.22 5.57 24.92
C VAL A 900 0.11 6.11 26.35
N TYR A 901 -1.06 6.62 26.71
CA TYR A 901 -1.40 7.12 28.04
C TYR A 901 -2.55 6.32 28.66
N SER A 902 -2.46 6.08 29.97
CA SER A 902 -3.55 5.51 30.76
C SER A 902 -4.75 6.45 30.83
N LEU A 903 -5.93 5.91 31.05
CA LEU A 903 -7.14 6.67 31.33
C LEU A 903 -7.78 6.14 32.62
N PRO A 904 -8.31 7.02 33.50
CA PRO A 904 -8.47 8.47 33.33
C PRO A 904 -7.29 9.33 33.84
N SER A 905 -6.16 8.77 34.30
CA SER A 905 -5.10 9.60 34.93
C SER A 905 -4.11 10.26 33.97
N LEU A 906 -4.07 9.87 32.69
CA LEU A 906 -3.11 10.34 31.68
C LEU A 906 -1.63 10.15 32.06
N LYS A 907 -1.30 9.05 32.75
CA LYS A 907 0.11 8.63 32.93
C LYS A 907 0.63 8.05 31.60
N PRO A 908 1.84 8.40 31.14
CA PRO A 908 2.44 7.71 30.00
C PRO A 908 2.74 6.25 30.38
N LEU A 909 2.30 5.31 29.55
CA LEU A 909 2.49 3.87 29.72
C LEU A 909 3.56 3.31 28.78
N TYR A 910 3.64 3.83 27.56
CA TYR A 910 4.50 3.30 26.51
C TYR A 910 4.89 4.41 25.52
N GLU A 911 6.13 4.40 25.06
CA GLU A 911 6.62 5.25 23.97
C GLU A 911 7.61 4.44 23.11
N THR A 912 7.54 4.58 21.79
CA THR A 912 8.54 4.07 20.85
C THR A 912 8.64 4.94 19.61
N ASP A 913 9.82 4.99 19.01
CA ASP A 913 10.01 5.42 17.63
C ASP A 913 9.31 4.41 16.69
N PHE A 914 8.67 4.89 15.61
CA PHE A 914 7.97 4.04 14.63
C PHE A 914 8.23 4.43 13.17
N LEU A 915 7.95 5.70 12.82
CA LEU A 915 8.05 6.22 11.46
C LEU A 915 7.97 7.75 11.48
N PRO A 916 9.06 8.51 11.21
CA PRO A 916 8.99 9.98 11.14
C PRO A 916 8.07 10.47 10.01
N LEU A 917 7.36 11.58 10.22
CA LEU A 917 6.49 12.17 9.21
C LEU A 917 7.31 12.91 8.14
N VAL A 918 7.87 12.13 7.20
CA VAL A 918 8.59 12.63 6.01
C VAL A 918 7.67 12.89 4.81
N ASP A 919 6.39 12.51 4.90
CA ASP A 919 5.45 12.46 3.78
C ASP A 919 4.01 12.77 4.24
N MET A 920 3.41 13.80 3.64
CA MET A 920 2.04 14.23 3.96
C MET A 920 0.96 13.21 3.56
N ARG A 921 1.25 12.23 2.69
CA ARG A 921 0.34 11.10 2.42
C ARG A 921 0.11 10.27 3.67
N ILE A 922 1.14 10.10 4.50
CA ILE A 922 1.03 9.40 5.79
C ILE A 922 0.12 10.21 6.71
N ALA A 923 0.34 11.52 6.87
CA ALA A 923 -0.52 12.38 7.72
C ALA A 923 -2.00 12.39 7.31
N ARG A 924 -2.32 12.19 6.03
CA ARG A 924 -3.70 12.12 5.52
C ARG A 924 -4.36 10.75 5.63
N THR A 925 -3.59 9.67 5.83
CA THR A 925 -4.08 8.28 5.75
C THR A 925 -3.76 7.42 6.97
N PHE A 926 -2.95 7.92 7.90
CA PHE A 926 -2.65 7.27 9.16
C PHE A 926 -3.88 7.26 10.07
N CYS A 927 -4.34 6.09 10.46
CA CYS A 927 -5.41 5.93 11.43
C CYS A 927 -5.15 4.75 12.38
N PHE A 928 -5.58 4.92 13.63
CA PHE A 928 -5.76 3.83 14.58
C PHE A 928 -7.14 3.17 14.37
N SER A 929 -7.30 1.97 14.92
CA SER A 929 -8.56 1.23 14.98
C SER A 929 -8.65 0.47 16.31
N LYS A 930 -9.79 -0.19 16.57
CA LYS A 930 -10.01 -0.96 17.80
C LYS A 930 -8.90 -1.99 18.06
N ASN A 931 -8.76 -2.42 19.32
CA ASN A 931 -7.83 -3.47 19.76
C ASN A 931 -6.34 -3.14 19.52
N GLY A 932 -5.99 -1.86 19.37
CA GLY A 932 -4.60 -1.43 19.11
C GLY A 932 -4.15 -1.68 17.66
N HIS A 933 -5.07 -1.75 16.71
CA HIS A 933 -4.75 -1.82 15.29
C HIS A 933 -4.48 -0.43 14.68
N GLY A 934 -3.85 -0.40 13.51
CA GLY A 934 -3.77 0.80 12.68
C GLY A 934 -3.26 0.53 11.27
N MET A 935 -3.34 1.54 10.41
CA MET A 935 -2.75 1.51 9.08
C MET A 935 -2.33 2.90 8.59
N PHE A 936 -1.57 2.94 7.50
CA PHE A 936 -1.32 4.15 6.70
C PHE A 936 -0.98 3.77 5.25
N LEU A 937 -1.11 4.72 4.32
CA LEU A 937 -0.63 4.58 2.94
C LEU A 937 0.89 4.85 2.92
N CYS A 938 1.71 3.81 2.67
CA CYS A 938 3.17 3.93 2.74
C CYS A 938 3.82 4.28 1.40
N SER A 939 3.11 4.08 0.29
CA SER A 939 3.44 4.54 -1.05
C SER A 939 2.12 4.74 -1.82
N PRO A 940 2.07 5.46 -2.97
CA PRO A 940 0.83 5.68 -3.73
C PRO A 940 0.03 4.42 -4.08
N SER A 941 0.67 3.26 -4.07
CA SER A 941 0.11 1.96 -4.41
C SER A 941 0.11 0.93 -3.27
N GLU A 942 0.58 1.27 -2.06
CA GLU A 942 0.69 0.31 -0.96
C GLU A 942 0.15 0.81 0.39
N LEU A 943 -0.75 0.03 1.00
CA LEU A 943 -1.19 0.18 2.39
C LEU A 943 -0.30 -0.66 3.31
N GLN A 944 0.10 -0.10 4.45
CA GLN A 944 0.82 -0.78 5.51
C GLN A 944 -0.07 -0.89 6.76
N LYS A 945 -0.52 -2.10 7.10
CA LYS A 945 -1.13 -2.39 8.42
C LYS A 945 -0.04 -2.43 9.50
N PHE A 946 -0.39 -2.03 10.71
CA PHE A 946 0.42 -2.17 11.92
C PHE A 946 -0.45 -2.51 13.14
N THR A 947 0.18 -2.86 14.25
CA THR A 947 -0.44 -2.99 15.56
C THR A 947 0.42 -2.31 16.63
N ILE A 948 -0.19 -1.99 17.77
CA ILE A 948 0.46 -1.60 19.02
C ILE A 948 0.25 -2.65 20.13
N SER A 949 -0.47 -3.74 19.89
CA SER A 949 -0.77 -4.79 20.87
C SER A 949 0.34 -5.85 20.92
N SER A 950 0.84 -6.15 22.13
CA SER A 950 1.82 -7.24 22.33
C SER A 950 1.22 -8.62 22.06
N ASP A 951 -0.03 -8.85 22.48
CA ASP A 951 -0.77 -10.08 22.19
C ASP A 951 -0.89 -10.34 20.67
N PHE A 952 -1.18 -9.30 19.88
CA PHE A 952 -1.21 -9.44 18.41
C PHE A 952 0.19 -9.65 17.84
N CYS A 953 1.22 -8.96 18.37
CA CYS A 953 2.61 -9.17 17.94
C CYS A 953 3.11 -10.60 18.17
N ALA A 954 2.71 -11.24 19.27
CA ALA A 954 3.02 -12.65 19.53
C ALA A 954 2.39 -13.58 18.49
N ASN A 955 1.09 -13.42 18.23
CA ASN A 955 0.33 -14.24 17.29
C ASN A 955 0.70 -14.00 15.80
N LEU A 956 1.27 -12.83 15.46
CA LEU A 956 1.63 -12.45 14.09
C LEU A 956 2.54 -13.48 13.40
N GLN A 957 3.44 -14.14 14.12
CA GLN A 957 4.32 -15.17 13.53
C GLN A 957 3.57 -16.45 13.12
N GLU A 958 2.44 -16.76 13.76
CA GLU A 958 1.59 -17.88 13.35
C GLU A 958 0.69 -17.51 12.17
N MET A 959 0.20 -16.26 12.13
CA MET A 959 -0.61 -15.73 11.04
C MET A 959 0.15 -15.58 9.71
N LEU A 960 1.44 -15.23 9.76
CA LEU A 960 2.26 -15.10 8.54
C LEU A 960 2.49 -16.47 7.88
N GLY A 961 2.27 -16.53 6.56
CA GLY A 961 2.57 -17.72 5.76
C GLY A 961 4.07 -17.97 5.58
N THR A 962 4.41 -19.17 5.12
CA THR A 962 5.79 -19.60 4.86
C THR A 962 6.05 -19.58 3.35
N ILE A 963 7.02 -18.78 2.91
CA ILE A 963 7.36 -18.61 1.48
C ILE A 963 8.08 -19.86 0.91
N PHE A 964 9.06 -20.39 1.65
CA PHE A 964 9.86 -21.55 1.22
C PHE A 964 9.36 -22.85 1.86
N LEU A 965 9.19 -23.89 1.05
CA LEU A 965 8.86 -25.25 1.48
C LEU A 965 9.94 -26.22 1.04
N THR A 966 10.28 -27.24 1.84
CA THR A 966 11.16 -28.31 1.38
C THR A 966 10.44 -29.15 0.32
N LYS A 967 10.82 -29.00 -0.95
CA LYS A 967 10.31 -29.79 -2.07
C LYS A 967 11.43 -30.65 -2.67
N GLU A 968 11.08 -31.78 -3.25
CA GLU A 968 12.00 -32.54 -4.09
C GLU A 968 12.30 -31.79 -5.40
N MET A 969 13.52 -31.96 -5.92
CA MET A 969 13.87 -31.44 -7.24
C MET A 969 13.25 -32.32 -8.33
N PRO A 970 12.71 -31.74 -9.42
CA PRO A 970 12.35 -32.50 -10.62
C PRO A 970 13.55 -33.30 -11.14
N GLU A 971 13.29 -34.47 -11.75
CA GLU A 971 14.35 -35.30 -12.34
C GLU A 971 15.10 -34.54 -13.44
N ALA A 972 16.42 -34.69 -13.47
CA ALA A 972 17.25 -34.11 -14.53
C ALA A 972 17.00 -34.84 -15.87
N PRO A 973 16.99 -34.12 -17.01
CA PRO A 973 16.72 -34.70 -18.32
C PRO A 973 17.73 -35.79 -18.66
N LYS A 974 17.24 -36.98 -19.01
CA LYS A 974 18.07 -38.15 -19.36
C LYS A 974 18.90 -37.85 -20.61
N GLN A 975 20.22 -37.81 -20.47
CA GLN A 975 21.12 -37.58 -21.59
C GLN A 975 21.09 -38.78 -22.55
N SER A 976 20.83 -38.53 -23.83
CA SER A 976 20.75 -39.59 -24.85
C SER A 976 22.05 -40.39 -24.97
N PHE A 977 21.95 -41.71 -24.78
CA PHE A 977 23.05 -42.68 -24.76
C PHE A 977 24.13 -42.48 -25.85
N PHE A 978 23.71 -42.15 -27.08
CA PHE A 978 24.60 -41.89 -28.22
C PHE A 978 25.60 -40.74 -28.02
N ARG A 979 25.36 -39.81 -27.07
CA ARG A 979 26.28 -38.69 -26.80
C ARG A 979 27.64 -39.17 -26.28
N GLY A 980 27.70 -40.32 -25.62
CA GLY A 980 28.94 -40.93 -25.13
C GLY A 980 29.72 -41.77 -26.15
N LEU A 981 29.13 -42.09 -27.31
CA LEU A 981 29.72 -43.06 -28.26
C LEU A 981 30.52 -42.42 -29.41
N PHE A 982 30.27 -41.15 -29.72
CA PHE A 982 30.90 -40.44 -30.87
C PHE A 982 31.40 -39.02 -30.56
N GLY A 983 31.26 -38.56 -29.31
CA GLY A 983 31.90 -37.34 -28.81
C GLY A 983 32.80 -37.70 -27.63
N GLY A 984 34.06 -37.24 -27.64
CA GLY A 984 34.95 -37.42 -26.49
C GLY A 984 34.33 -36.75 -25.27
N GLY A 985 34.01 -37.54 -24.24
CA GLY A 985 33.22 -37.09 -23.11
C GLY A 985 33.89 -35.93 -22.36
N THR A 986 33.28 -34.75 -22.43
CA THR A 986 33.67 -33.64 -21.55
C THR A 986 33.31 -34.02 -20.12
N SER A 987 34.33 -34.25 -19.30
CA SER A 987 34.17 -34.36 -17.84
C SER A 987 33.33 -33.18 -17.34
N VAL A 988 32.36 -33.44 -16.44
CA VAL A 988 31.60 -32.38 -15.75
C VAL A 988 32.59 -31.33 -15.24
N LEU A 989 32.34 -30.06 -15.54
CA LEU A 989 33.29 -29.00 -15.21
C LEU A 989 33.35 -28.82 -13.69
N ASP A 990 34.49 -29.16 -13.08
CA ASP A 990 34.74 -28.74 -11.71
C ASP A 990 35.03 -27.23 -11.68
N ARG A 991 34.09 -26.48 -11.12
CA ARG A 991 34.19 -25.03 -10.95
C ARG A 991 35.02 -24.66 -9.73
N GLU A 992 35.20 -25.57 -8.78
CA GLU A 992 36.09 -25.37 -7.63
C GLU A 992 37.57 -25.44 -8.07
N GLU A 993 37.91 -26.35 -8.99
CA GLU A 993 39.26 -26.40 -9.62
C GLU A 993 39.60 -25.06 -10.33
N LEU A 994 38.63 -24.48 -11.04
CA LEU A 994 38.86 -23.28 -11.85
C LEU A 994 38.74 -21.95 -11.08
N PHE A 995 37.82 -21.85 -10.14
CA PHE A 995 37.46 -20.59 -9.46
C PHE A 995 37.78 -20.57 -7.96
N GLY A 996 38.03 -21.73 -7.34
CA GLY A 996 38.41 -21.89 -5.93
C GLY A 996 39.81 -21.35 -5.62
N GLU A 997 40.42 -21.81 -4.52
CA GLU A 997 41.68 -21.24 -4.03
C GLU A 997 42.85 -21.32 -5.02
N ALA A 998 42.84 -22.32 -5.92
CA ALA A 998 43.82 -22.47 -7.01
C ALA A 998 43.78 -21.31 -8.03
N SER A 999 42.67 -20.56 -8.11
CA SER A 999 42.58 -19.35 -8.93
C SER A 999 43.31 -18.14 -8.33
N GLY A 1000 43.72 -18.22 -7.06
CA GLY A 1000 44.14 -17.08 -6.25
C GLY A 1000 42.96 -16.37 -5.60
N LYS A 1001 43.22 -15.28 -4.87
CA LYS A 1001 42.19 -14.44 -4.23
C LYS A 1001 42.22 -13.05 -4.85
N ALA A 1002 41.05 -12.47 -5.10
CA ALA A 1002 40.93 -11.13 -5.66
C ALA A 1002 41.57 -10.07 -4.75
N SER A 1003 41.83 -8.88 -5.31
CA SER A 1003 42.29 -7.73 -4.54
C SER A 1003 41.26 -7.37 -3.45
N LYS A 1004 41.74 -7.21 -2.20
CA LYS A 1004 40.92 -6.73 -1.07
C LYS A 1004 40.34 -5.32 -1.27
N ALA A 1005 40.76 -4.61 -2.31
CA ALA A 1005 40.25 -3.30 -2.72
C ALA A 1005 39.31 -3.35 -3.94
N LEU A 1006 38.89 -4.56 -4.38
CA LEU A 1006 37.85 -4.77 -5.40
C LEU A 1006 36.46 -4.94 -4.78
N ALA A 1007 36.35 -5.60 -3.63
CA ALA A 1007 35.08 -5.76 -2.92
C ALA A 1007 35.26 -5.90 -1.41
N ARG A 1008 34.28 -5.41 -0.64
CA ARG A 1008 34.20 -5.54 0.82
C ARG A 1008 33.04 -6.45 1.19
N HIS A 1009 33.35 -7.62 1.75
CA HIS A 1009 32.37 -8.45 2.45
C HIS A 1009 31.94 -7.79 3.75
N ILE A 1010 30.66 -7.93 4.09
CA ILE A 1010 30.05 -7.52 5.35
C ILE A 1010 29.14 -8.69 5.77
N PRO A 1011 29.40 -9.36 6.92
CA PRO A 1011 28.50 -10.39 7.42
C PRO A 1011 27.18 -9.78 7.90
N GLY A 1012 26.12 -10.61 7.90
CA GLY A 1012 24.84 -10.29 8.51
C GLY A 1012 24.91 -10.18 10.04
N ASN A 1013 23.74 -10.03 10.67
CA ASN A 1013 23.64 -9.62 12.06
C ASN A 1013 24.29 -10.65 13.02
N ALA A 1014 25.18 -10.19 13.90
CA ALA A 1014 26.19 -11.05 14.54
C ALA A 1014 25.63 -12.21 15.36
N ALA A 1015 24.46 -12.05 16.00
CA ALA A 1015 23.81 -13.10 16.77
C ALA A 1015 23.45 -14.35 15.94
N ASN A 1016 23.13 -14.17 14.65
CA ASN A 1016 22.90 -15.29 13.73
C ASN A 1016 24.21 -15.85 13.13
N VAL A 1017 25.36 -15.17 13.25
CA VAL A 1017 26.61 -15.63 12.63
C VAL A 1017 27.17 -16.89 13.29
N ASP A 1018 27.17 -17.01 14.62
CA ASP A 1018 27.64 -18.24 15.28
C ASP A 1018 26.59 -19.37 15.25
N ALA A 1019 25.29 -19.04 15.26
CA ALA A 1019 24.22 -20.01 14.96
C ALA A 1019 24.36 -20.58 13.54
N ILE A 1020 24.65 -19.72 12.55
CA ILE A 1020 24.95 -20.13 11.17
C ILE A 1020 26.35 -20.75 11.06
N ARG A 1021 27.29 -20.52 11.98
CA ARG A 1021 28.57 -21.25 11.99
C ARG A 1021 28.39 -22.72 12.36
N ALA A 1022 27.44 -23.02 13.24
CA ALA A 1022 26.97 -24.37 13.49
C ALA A 1022 26.08 -24.89 12.33
N GLN A 1023 25.09 -24.11 11.90
CA GLN A 1023 24.10 -24.54 10.90
C GLN A 1023 24.62 -24.58 9.46
N ALA A 1024 25.67 -23.85 9.08
CA ALA A 1024 26.32 -23.98 7.78
C ALA A 1024 27.14 -25.28 7.72
N GLY A 1025 27.68 -25.74 8.86
CA GLY A 1025 28.26 -27.07 8.97
C GLY A 1025 27.22 -28.17 8.74
N THR A 1026 26.01 -28.05 9.30
CA THR A 1026 24.93 -29.01 9.08
C THR A 1026 24.27 -28.88 7.71
N LEU A 1027 24.01 -27.66 7.21
CA LEU A 1027 23.51 -27.43 5.85
C LEU A 1027 24.49 -27.95 4.79
N SER A 1028 25.80 -27.74 4.97
CA SER A 1028 26.82 -28.32 4.10
C SER A 1028 26.82 -29.85 4.19
N GLY A 1029 26.75 -30.42 5.39
CA GLY A 1029 26.69 -31.87 5.61
C GLY A 1029 25.41 -32.53 5.08
N GLU A 1030 24.26 -31.85 5.15
CA GLU A 1030 22.97 -32.32 4.63
C GLU A 1030 22.86 -32.13 3.12
N LEU A 1031 23.35 -31.02 2.57
CA LEU A 1031 23.50 -30.82 1.13
C LEU A 1031 24.44 -31.88 0.53
N LEU A 1032 25.56 -32.18 1.21
CA LEU A 1032 26.49 -33.22 0.80
C LEU A 1032 25.86 -34.61 0.90
N ARG A 1033 25.14 -34.93 1.99
CA ARG A 1033 24.39 -36.20 2.14
C ARG A 1033 23.27 -36.37 1.11
N ALA A 1034 22.51 -35.31 0.82
CA ALA A 1034 21.44 -35.36 -0.18
C ALA A 1034 22.03 -35.55 -1.59
N ARG A 1035 23.11 -34.85 -1.91
CA ARG A 1035 23.85 -34.97 -3.18
C ARG A 1035 24.52 -36.35 -3.31
N GLN A 1036 25.12 -36.87 -2.24
CA GLN A 1036 25.72 -38.19 -2.20
C GLN A 1036 24.66 -39.30 -2.33
N GLY A 1037 23.54 -39.20 -1.61
CA GLY A 1037 22.41 -40.12 -1.73
C GLY A 1037 21.75 -40.09 -3.12
N LEU A 1038 21.76 -38.94 -3.81
CA LEU A 1038 21.39 -38.85 -5.23
C LEU A 1038 22.40 -39.58 -6.13
N THR A 1039 23.71 -39.45 -5.88
CA THR A 1039 24.76 -40.19 -6.61
C THR A 1039 24.65 -41.70 -6.39
N GLU A 1040 24.53 -42.16 -5.14
CA GLU A 1040 24.38 -43.57 -4.78
C GLU A 1040 23.11 -44.19 -5.38
N ARG A 1041 21.99 -43.45 -5.42
CA ARG A 1041 20.76 -43.86 -6.14
C ARG A 1041 20.97 -43.95 -7.64
N GLY A 1042 21.72 -43.02 -8.24
CA GLY A 1042 22.06 -43.04 -9.67
C GLY A 1042 22.90 -44.26 -10.06
N GLU A 1043 23.91 -44.60 -9.24
CA GLU A 1043 24.72 -45.80 -9.41
C GLU A 1043 23.89 -47.09 -9.23
N ALA A 1044 23.02 -47.14 -8.22
CA ALA A 1044 22.12 -48.27 -8.00
C ALA A 1044 21.11 -48.46 -9.15
N LEU A 1045 20.59 -47.37 -9.72
CA LEU A 1045 19.73 -47.39 -10.92
C LEU A 1045 20.48 -47.89 -12.15
N SER A 1046 21.72 -47.43 -12.36
CA SER A 1046 22.56 -47.92 -13.47
C SER A 1046 22.87 -49.42 -13.35
N GLN A 1047 23.16 -49.92 -12.15
CA GLN A 1047 23.34 -51.36 -11.90
C GLN A 1047 22.04 -52.16 -12.09
N LEU A 1048 20.88 -51.58 -11.77
CA LEU A 1048 19.58 -52.22 -11.99
C LEU A 1048 19.23 -52.28 -13.48
N GLU A 1049 19.51 -51.21 -14.23
CA GLU A 1049 19.34 -51.14 -15.68
C GLU A 1049 20.26 -52.15 -16.38
N GLU A 1050 21.53 -52.26 -15.96
CA GLU A 1050 22.45 -53.27 -16.49
C GLU A 1050 21.97 -54.71 -16.23
N ARG A 1051 21.53 -55.02 -15.00
CA ARG A 1051 20.94 -56.33 -14.64
C ARG A 1051 19.68 -56.62 -15.45
N THR A 1052 18.84 -55.62 -15.68
CA THR A 1052 17.61 -55.76 -16.47
C THR A 1052 17.94 -56.02 -17.94
N GLY A 1053 18.94 -55.33 -18.49
CA GLY A 1053 19.46 -55.58 -19.83
C GLY A 1053 20.00 -57.00 -20.01
N ARG A 1054 20.84 -57.47 -19.08
CA ARG A 1054 21.33 -58.87 -19.08
C ARG A 1054 20.18 -59.88 -19.01
N MET A 1055 19.21 -59.68 -18.12
CA MET A 1055 18.03 -60.54 -17.99
C MET A 1055 17.18 -60.55 -19.27
N MET A 1056 17.08 -59.41 -19.97
CA MET A 1056 16.38 -59.32 -21.26
C MET A 1056 17.11 -60.10 -22.36
N THR A 1057 18.44 -60.01 -22.43
CA THR A 1057 19.26 -60.82 -23.37
C THR A 1057 19.19 -62.32 -23.05
N GLU A 1058 19.17 -62.70 -21.77
CA GLU A 1058 19.00 -64.09 -21.34
C GLU A 1058 17.59 -64.61 -21.69
N ALA A 1059 16.54 -63.80 -21.50
CA ALA A 1059 15.18 -64.14 -21.90
C ALA A 1059 15.02 -64.27 -23.42
N GLU A 1060 15.66 -63.40 -24.21
CA GLU A 1060 15.67 -63.48 -25.68
C GLU A 1060 16.47 -64.71 -26.17
N SER A 1061 17.59 -65.04 -25.53
CA SER A 1061 18.33 -66.29 -25.78
C SER A 1061 17.51 -67.54 -25.45
N PHE A 1062 16.81 -67.53 -24.32
CA PHE A 1062 15.91 -68.61 -23.91
C PHE A 1062 14.71 -68.76 -24.87
N ALA A 1063 14.11 -67.65 -25.31
CA ALA A 1063 13.03 -67.65 -26.29
C ALA A 1063 13.49 -68.22 -27.64
N ASN A 1064 14.66 -67.81 -28.13
CA ASN A 1064 15.25 -68.36 -29.35
C ASN A 1064 15.58 -69.86 -29.22
N THR A 1065 16.13 -70.28 -28.08
CA THR A 1065 16.44 -71.69 -27.79
C THR A 1065 15.16 -72.53 -27.72
N THR A 1066 14.11 -72.01 -27.07
CA THR A 1066 12.79 -72.65 -26.98
C THR A 1066 12.12 -72.74 -28.35
N HIS A 1067 12.24 -71.71 -29.20
CA HIS A 1067 11.70 -71.73 -30.56
C HIS A 1067 12.46 -72.70 -31.48
N GLN A 1068 13.79 -72.83 -31.33
CA GLN A 1068 14.56 -73.88 -32.00
C GLN A 1068 14.16 -75.28 -31.51
N LEU A 1069 13.96 -75.46 -30.20
CA LEU A 1069 13.50 -76.72 -29.61
C LEU A 1069 12.11 -77.10 -30.15
N MET A 1070 11.15 -76.17 -30.13
CA MET A 1070 9.82 -76.33 -30.69
C MET A 1070 9.88 -76.80 -32.16
N ASN A 1071 10.67 -76.13 -33.01
CA ASN A 1071 10.81 -76.54 -34.41
C ASN A 1071 11.48 -77.92 -34.56
N LYS A 1072 12.40 -78.30 -33.66
CA LYS A 1072 13.06 -79.62 -33.63
C LYS A 1072 12.13 -80.77 -33.19
N TYR A 1073 11.02 -80.47 -32.50
CA TYR A 1073 9.99 -81.44 -32.11
C TYR A 1073 8.72 -81.36 -32.96
N LYS A 1074 8.53 -80.30 -33.76
CA LYS A 1074 7.34 -80.04 -34.60
C LYS A 1074 6.96 -81.20 -35.53
N ASP A 1075 7.96 -81.89 -36.08
CA ASP A 1075 7.76 -83.01 -37.00
C ASP A 1075 7.80 -84.39 -36.32
N LYS A 1076 8.07 -84.45 -35.00
CA LYS A 1076 8.06 -85.71 -34.24
C LYS A 1076 6.65 -86.10 -33.84
N LYS A 1077 6.13 -87.17 -34.46
CA LYS A 1077 4.84 -87.76 -34.07
C LYS A 1077 4.96 -88.44 -32.71
N TRP A 1078 3.94 -88.29 -31.87
CA TRP A 1078 3.92 -88.64 -30.45
C TRP A 1078 4.09 -90.14 -30.11
N TYR A 1079 4.23 -90.99 -31.12
CA TYR A 1079 4.46 -92.45 -31.01
C TYR A 1079 5.84 -92.90 -31.52
N GLN A 1080 6.80 -91.96 -31.64
CA GLN A 1080 8.20 -92.25 -31.98
C GLN A 1080 9.15 -91.83 -30.84
N PHE A 1081 9.07 -92.58 -29.74
CA PHE A 1081 10.02 -92.61 -28.63
C PHE A 1081 10.63 -94.01 -28.53
#